data_AF-A0A2K6MV48-F1
#
_entry.id   AF-A0A2K6MV48-F1
#
_cell.length_a   1.000
_cell.length_b   1.000
_cell.length_c   1.000
_cell.angle_alpha   90.00
_cell.angle_beta   90.00
_cell.angle_gamma   90.00
#
_symmetry.space_group_name_H-M   'P 1'
#
loop_
_entity.id
_entity.type
_entity.pdbx_description
1 polymer ?
#
loop_
_entity_poly.entity_id
_entity_poly.type
_entity_poly.pdbx_seq_one_letter_code
_entity_poly.pdbx_strand_id
1 'polypeptide(L)'
;MGIFQFSSSSRNIIVSEDTQMIRLHVQRLFGFHSDLIKVSYQTTAGSAKPLEDFEPVQNGELFFQKFQTEVDFEITIINDQLSEIEEFFYINLTSVEIRGLQKFDVNWSPRLNLDFSVAVITILDNDDLAGMDVSFPMTTVAVTVDTTLIPVETESTTYFGTSKTTTILQPTNVVAIVTEATDVSAIPEKLVTLHGTPAVSEKPDVATVTANVSIHGTFSLGPSIVYVEEEMKNGIFNTAEVLIRRTGGFTGNVSITVKTFGERRAQKEPNALPFHGIYGISNLTWAVEEEDFEEQTLTLIFLDGERERKVSVQILDDDEPEGQEFFYVFLTNPQGGAQIVEGKDDTGFAAFAMVIITGSDLHNGIIGFSEESQNGLELREGADMRRLHLIVTRQPNRAFEDVKVFWRVTLNKTVVVLQKDGVNLMEELRSVSGTTTCTTGQTKCFISIELKPEKIPQVEVYFFVELYEATAGAAINNSARFAQIKILQSDESQSLVYFSVGSRLAVAHKKATLISLQVARDSGTGLMMSVNFSTQELRSAETIGRTIISPAISGKDFVITEGTLVFEPGQRSTVLDVILTPERGSLNSFPKRFQIVLFDPKGGARIDKVYGTANITLVSDADSQAIWGLADQLHQPVNDDILNRVLHTISMKVATENTDEQLSAMMHLIEKITTEGKNQAFSVASRTLFYEILCSLINPKRKDTKGFSHFTEVTENFAFSLLTNVTCSSPGEKGKTILDSCPYLSILALHWYPQQINGHKFEGKEGDYIRIPERLLDIQDAEIMAGKSTCKLVQFTEYSSQQWFISGNNLPTLKNKVLSLSVKGQSSQLLTNDNEVLYRIHAAETRIIPQTSLCLLWNQAAASWLSDSQFCKVVEETADSVECACSHMSVYAVYAQTDNLSSYNEAFFTSGFICISGLCLAVLSHIFCARYSMFAAKLLTHMMAASLCTQILFLASAYASPQLAEESCSAVAAVTHYLYLCQFSWMLIQSVNFWYVLVMNDEHTERRYLLFFLLSWGLPAFVVILLIVILKGIYHQSMSQIYGLIHGDLCFIPNVYAALFTAALVPLMCLVVVFVVFIHAYQVKPQWKAYDDVFRGRTNAAEIPLILYLFALISVTWLWGGLHMAYRHFWMLVLFVIFNSLQVPPDWERASFQQASQASPDLKPSPQNGATFPSSGGYGQGSLIADEESQEFDDLIFALKTGAGLSVSDNESGQGSQEGGTLTDSQIVELRRIPIADTHL
;
A
#
# COMPACT_ATOMS: atom_id res chain seq x y z
N MET A 1 0.02 34.26 -2.46
CA MET A 1 1.04 34.03 -1.41
C MET A 1 1.82 32.75 -1.74
N GLY A 2 2.78 32.78 -2.67
CA GLY A 2 3.42 31.58 -3.20
C GLY A 2 4.92 31.46 -2.93
N ILE A 3 5.45 30.25 -3.17
CA ILE A 3 6.89 29.98 -3.21
C ILE A 3 7.31 29.92 -4.69
N PHE A 4 8.34 30.68 -5.04
CA PHE A 4 8.81 30.83 -6.43
C PHE A 4 10.22 30.26 -6.60
N GLN A 5 10.43 29.55 -7.70
CA GLN A 5 11.70 28.92 -8.05
C GLN A 5 11.81 28.69 -9.56
N PHE A 6 13.01 28.40 -10.06
CA PHE A 6 13.17 27.93 -11.44
C PHE A 6 12.57 26.52 -11.63
N SER A 7 11.97 26.27 -12.80
CA SER A 7 11.56 24.93 -13.22
C SER A 7 12.77 23.99 -13.30
N SER A 8 12.59 22.68 -13.15
CA SER A 8 13.72 21.73 -13.23
C SER A 8 14.46 21.81 -14.57
N SER A 9 13.74 22.09 -15.66
CA SER A 9 14.30 22.28 -17.00
C SER A 9 15.04 23.61 -17.20
N SER A 10 14.82 24.60 -16.33
CA SER A 10 15.47 25.92 -16.41
C SER A 10 16.52 26.17 -15.33
N ARG A 11 16.90 25.15 -14.53
CA ARG A 11 17.95 25.27 -13.50
C ARG A 11 19.36 25.23 -14.09
N ASN A 12 19.60 24.35 -15.06
CA ASN A 12 20.87 24.23 -15.78
C ASN A 12 20.55 24.18 -17.27
N ILE A 13 20.90 25.24 -18.00
CA ILE A 13 20.66 25.36 -19.44
C ILE A 13 22.01 25.42 -20.14
N ILE A 14 22.17 24.60 -21.18
CA ILE A 14 23.37 24.60 -22.04
C ILE A 14 22.91 25.05 -23.43
N VAL A 15 23.52 26.11 -23.96
CA VAL A 15 23.20 26.70 -25.26
C VAL A 15 24.49 27.00 -26.02
N SER A 16 24.40 27.14 -27.33
CA SER A 16 25.51 27.58 -28.18
C SER A 16 25.43 29.09 -28.42
N GLU A 17 26.54 29.76 -28.72
CA GLU A 17 26.58 31.22 -28.95
C GLU A 17 25.67 31.68 -30.09
N ASP A 18 25.42 30.82 -31.08
CA ASP A 18 24.46 31.09 -32.16
C ASP A 18 23.00 31.23 -31.68
N THR A 19 22.72 30.81 -30.45
CA THR A 19 21.39 30.83 -29.83
C THR A 19 21.06 32.23 -29.33
N GLN A 20 20.50 33.07 -30.19
CA GLN A 20 20.20 34.49 -29.90
C GLN A 20 19.41 34.75 -28.61
N MET A 21 18.49 33.86 -28.22
CA MET A 21 17.71 34.00 -26.99
C MET A 21 17.48 32.67 -26.29
N ILE A 22 17.55 32.69 -24.95
CA ILE A 22 17.23 31.57 -24.08
C ILE A 22 15.92 31.83 -23.35
N ARG A 23 15.07 30.81 -23.23
CA ARG A 23 13.77 30.91 -22.54
C ARG A 23 13.82 30.16 -21.21
N LEU A 24 13.61 30.88 -20.12
CA LEU A 24 13.61 30.33 -18.77
C LEU A 24 12.21 30.33 -18.18
N HIS A 25 11.92 29.33 -17.35
CA HIS A 25 10.64 29.20 -16.69
C HIS A 25 10.78 29.33 -15.18
N VAL A 26 9.97 30.22 -14.60
CA VAL A 26 9.83 30.37 -13.15
C VAL A 26 8.48 29.80 -12.77
N GLN A 27 8.50 28.84 -11.86
CA GLN A 27 7.31 28.17 -11.35
C GLN A 27 6.95 28.68 -9.96
N ARG A 28 5.65 28.72 -9.72
CA ARG A 28 5.00 29.03 -8.46
C ARG A 28 4.37 27.75 -7.92
N LEU A 29 4.94 27.21 -6.84
CA LEU A 29 4.51 25.93 -6.30
C LEU A 29 3.21 26.00 -5.49
N PHE A 30 2.92 27.15 -4.84
CA PHE A 30 1.78 27.27 -3.92
C PHE A 30 1.11 28.65 -3.92
N GLY A 31 -0.08 28.70 -3.29
CA GLY A 31 -0.78 29.91 -2.82
C GLY A 31 -1.22 30.90 -3.88
N PHE A 32 -2.19 30.51 -4.70
CA PHE A 32 -2.66 31.14 -5.96
C PHE A 32 -3.59 32.36 -5.84
N HIS A 33 -3.92 32.78 -4.61
CA HIS A 33 -4.99 33.73 -4.30
C HIS A 33 -4.64 35.24 -4.36
N SER A 34 -3.42 35.61 -4.76
CA SER A 34 -3.00 37.02 -4.87
C SER A 34 -3.24 37.55 -6.28
N ASP A 35 -3.82 38.74 -6.42
CA ASP A 35 -4.20 39.33 -7.71
C ASP A 35 -2.99 39.58 -8.64
N LEU A 36 -1.85 40.03 -8.08
CA LEU A 36 -0.61 40.22 -8.83
C LEU A 36 0.61 40.06 -7.90
N ILE A 37 1.51 39.12 -8.19
CA ILE A 37 2.82 38.99 -7.53
C ILE A 37 3.91 39.38 -8.50
N LYS A 38 4.80 40.26 -8.04
CA LYS A 38 6.03 40.64 -8.72
C LYS A 38 7.18 39.80 -8.17
N VAL A 39 7.85 39.05 -9.04
CA VAL A 39 9.12 38.38 -8.73
C VAL A 39 10.22 39.15 -9.45
N SER A 40 11.23 39.60 -8.71
CA SER A 40 12.37 40.29 -9.30
C SER A 40 13.50 39.30 -9.57
N TYR A 41 14.23 39.49 -10.66
CA TYR A 41 15.41 38.71 -11.00
C TYR A 41 16.54 39.60 -11.51
N GLN A 42 17.75 39.09 -11.43
CA GLN A 42 18.94 39.75 -11.98
C GLN A 42 19.89 38.72 -12.58
N THR A 43 20.69 39.12 -13.56
CA THR A 43 21.81 38.33 -14.05
C THR A 43 23.09 38.70 -13.30
N THR A 44 23.94 37.71 -13.04
CA THR A 44 25.25 37.88 -12.42
C THR A 44 26.30 37.17 -13.27
N ALA A 45 27.35 37.90 -13.62
CA ALA A 45 28.46 37.38 -14.42
C ALA A 45 29.15 36.20 -13.74
N GLY A 46 29.43 35.15 -14.51
CA GLY A 46 30.24 34.00 -14.11
C GLY A 46 31.61 34.12 -14.76
N SER A 47 31.98 33.16 -15.62
CA SER A 47 33.09 33.35 -16.56
C SER A 47 32.68 34.21 -17.76
N ALA A 48 31.40 34.17 -18.14
CA ALA A 48 30.83 35.03 -19.17
C ALA A 48 30.75 36.48 -18.70
N LYS A 49 31.19 37.39 -19.55
CA LYS A 49 31.19 38.83 -19.39
C LYS A 49 29.88 39.47 -19.88
N PRO A 50 29.32 40.40 -19.08
CA PRO A 50 28.12 41.13 -19.47
C PRO A 50 28.42 42.12 -20.60
N LEU A 51 27.50 42.25 -21.55
CA LEU A 51 27.58 43.08 -22.79
C LEU A 51 28.55 42.56 -23.86
N GLU A 52 29.36 41.56 -23.56
CA GLU A 52 30.19 40.83 -24.54
C GLU A 52 29.42 39.57 -24.96
N ASP A 53 29.00 38.72 -24.01
CA ASP A 53 28.42 37.40 -24.34
C ASP A 53 26.94 37.26 -23.93
N PHE A 54 26.44 38.14 -23.06
CA PHE A 54 25.00 38.24 -22.76
C PHE A 54 24.57 39.65 -22.37
N GLU A 55 23.29 39.97 -22.59
CA GLU A 55 22.74 41.24 -22.12
C GLU A 55 22.46 41.21 -20.61
N PRO A 56 23.10 42.07 -19.78
CA PRO A 56 22.90 42.05 -18.35
C PRO A 56 21.56 42.66 -17.95
N VAL A 57 20.80 41.95 -17.12
CA VAL A 57 19.52 42.43 -16.56
C VAL A 57 19.72 42.67 -15.07
N GLN A 58 19.72 43.94 -14.63
CA GLN A 58 19.89 44.27 -13.21
C GLN A 58 18.57 44.40 -12.43
N ASN A 59 17.46 44.69 -13.10
CA ASN A 59 16.13 44.86 -12.49
C ASN A 59 15.05 44.17 -13.34
N GLY A 60 15.18 42.87 -13.53
CA GLY A 60 14.18 42.07 -14.22
C GLY A 60 12.93 41.89 -13.37
N GLU A 61 11.74 42.00 -13.97
CA GLU A 61 10.46 41.86 -13.26
C GLU A 61 9.58 40.82 -13.96
N LEU A 62 9.10 39.85 -13.20
CA LEU A 62 8.13 38.84 -13.64
C LEU A 62 6.83 39.05 -12.88
N PHE A 63 5.71 38.99 -13.60
CA PHE A 63 4.39 39.17 -13.00
C PHE A 63 3.59 37.88 -13.09
N PHE A 64 3.25 37.34 -11.92
CA PHE A 64 2.32 36.24 -11.80
C PHE A 64 0.91 36.78 -11.60
N GLN A 65 0.04 36.51 -12.57
CA GLN A 65 -1.38 36.76 -12.45
C GLN A 65 -2.04 35.78 -11.47
N LYS A 66 -3.30 36.04 -11.13
CA LYS A 66 -4.11 35.14 -10.31
C LYS A 66 -4.20 33.76 -10.97
N PHE A 67 -3.95 32.70 -10.21
CA PHE A 67 -3.90 31.30 -10.68
C PHE A 67 -2.81 30.96 -11.71
N GLN A 68 -1.91 31.88 -12.03
CA GLN A 68 -0.76 31.57 -12.87
C GLN A 68 0.28 30.78 -12.07
N THR A 69 0.61 29.59 -12.57
CA THR A 69 1.56 28.63 -11.97
C THR A 69 2.96 28.77 -12.54
N GLU A 70 3.11 29.29 -13.75
CA GLU A 70 4.39 29.43 -14.43
C GLU A 70 4.41 30.71 -15.25
N VAL A 71 5.57 31.38 -15.24
CA VAL A 71 5.86 32.55 -16.07
C VAL A 71 7.21 32.30 -16.71
N ASP A 72 7.27 32.46 -18.01
CA ASP A 72 8.50 32.41 -18.77
C ASP A 72 9.03 33.82 -19.09
N PHE A 73 10.34 33.91 -19.27
CA PHE A 73 11.03 35.10 -19.75
C PHE A 73 12.25 34.72 -20.56
N GLU A 74 12.72 35.67 -21.35
CA GLU A 74 13.83 35.45 -22.28
C GLU A 74 15.04 36.30 -21.88
N ILE A 75 16.24 35.74 -22.09
CA ILE A 75 17.52 36.44 -21.98
C ILE A 75 18.24 36.32 -23.31
N THR A 76 18.81 37.43 -23.76
CA THR A 76 19.54 37.50 -25.02
C THR A 76 21.00 37.10 -24.80
N ILE A 77 21.46 36.15 -25.61
CA ILE A 77 22.88 35.78 -25.73
C ILE A 77 23.45 36.57 -26.90
N ILE A 78 24.62 37.15 -26.71
CA ILE A 78 25.30 37.94 -27.73
C ILE A 78 26.25 36.99 -28.44
N ASN A 79 26.00 36.77 -29.73
CA ASN A 79 26.93 36.05 -30.59
C ASN A 79 27.96 37.02 -31.14
N ASP A 80 29.23 36.80 -30.89
CA ASP A 80 30.30 37.57 -31.50
C ASP A 80 31.10 36.75 -32.53
N GLN A 81 32.35 37.10 -32.83
CA GLN A 81 33.19 36.41 -33.82
C GLN A 81 34.58 36.11 -33.23
N LEU A 82 34.69 36.17 -31.91
CA LEU A 82 35.89 35.86 -31.16
C LEU A 82 35.76 34.40 -30.73
N SER A 83 36.82 33.63 -30.98
CA SER A 83 36.89 32.27 -30.45
C SER A 83 37.05 32.35 -28.93
N GLU A 84 35.98 32.03 -28.22
CA GLU A 84 35.91 32.01 -26.78
C GLU A 84 35.87 30.56 -26.27
N ILE A 85 36.31 30.35 -25.04
CA ILE A 85 36.17 29.06 -24.38
C ILE A 85 34.74 28.91 -23.89
N GLU A 86 34.30 27.71 -23.52
CA GLU A 86 32.96 27.54 -22.92
C GLU A 86 32.78 28.41 -21.66
N GLU A 87 31.77 29.28 -21.65
CA GLU A 87 31.54 30.28 -20.60
C GLU A 87 30.19 30.08 -19.90
N PHE A 88 30.00 30.71 -18.74
CA PHE A 88 28.73 30.64 -18.02
C PHE A 88 28.41 31.93 -17.27
N PHE A 89 27.11 32.17 -17.08
CA PHE A 89 26.59 33.20 -16.18
C PHE A 89 25.39 32.67 -15.39
N TYR A 90 24.98 33.43 -14.37
CA TYR A 90 23.89 33.05 -13.48
C TYR A 90 22.71 33.99 -13.61
N ILE A 91 21.51 33.46 -13.35
CA ILE A 91 20.29 34.24 -13.19
C ILE A 91 19.72 33.96 -11.81
N ASN A 92 19.57 35.00 -11.01
CA ASN A 92 19.15 34.91 -9.62
C ASN A 92 17.78 35.55 -9.45
N LEU A 93 16.84 34.83 -8.85
CA LEU A 93 15.63 35.43 -8.29
C LEU A 93 16.03 36.17 -7.01
N THR A 94 15.65 37.45 -6.88
CA THR A 94 16.14 38.32 -5.80
C THR A 94 15.08 38.67 -4.77
N SER A 95 13.86 39.00 -5.20
CA SER A 95 12.79 39.38 -4.28
C SER A 95 11.41 38.98 -4.80
N VAL A 96 10.44 38.89 -3.89
CA VAL A 96 9.03 38.68 -4.22
C VAL A 96 8.19 39.70 -3.48
N GLU A 97 7.41 40.48 -4.24
CA GLU A 97 6.56 41.55 -3.73
C GLU A 97 5.11 41.33 -4.14
N ILE A 98 4.17 41.66 -3.25
CA ILE A 98 2.74 41.70 -3.57
C ILE A 98 2.39 43.13 -3.95
N ARG A 99 1.77 43.35 -5.12
CA ARG A 99 1.20 44.65 -5.46
C ARG A 99 -0.32 44.61 -5.31
N GLY A 100 -0.81 45.15 -4.18
CA GLY A 100 -2.25 45.24 -3.86
C GLY A 100 -2.51 45.59 -2.39
N LEU A 101 -3.68 46.17 -2.10
CA LEU A 101 -4.09 46.71 -0.80
C LEU A 101 -4.68 45.61 0.12
N GLN A 102 -3.84 44.78 0.75
CA GLN A 102 -4.28 44.00 1.92
C GLN A 102 -3.12 43.56 2.82
N LYS A 103 -3.18 43.95 4.10
CA LYS A 103 -2.29 43.45 5.17
C LYS A 103 -2.74 42.04 5.57
N PHE A 104 -1.89 41.04 5.37
CA PHE A 104 -2.05 39.69 5.94
C PHE A 104 -0.94 39.40 6.95
N ASP A 105 -1.19 38.36 7.76
CA ASP A 105 -0.44 37.92 8.92
C ASP A 105 1.05 37.59 8.63
N VAL A 106 1.93 37.87 9.60
CA VAL A 106 3.39 38.00 9.42
C VAL A 106 4.08 36.68 9.03
N ASN A 107 3.43 35.53 9.25
CA ASN A 107 4.05 34.21 9.01
C ASN A 107 3.99 33.72 7.55
N TRP A 108 3.18 34.31 6.67
CA TRP A 108 2.88 33.74 5.34
C TRP A 108 3.07 34.76 4.20
N SER A 109 4.24 35.40 4.14
CA SER A 109 4.67 36.22 3.00
C SER A 109 5.15 35.35 1.82
N PRO A 110 4.89 35.75 0.55
CA PRO A 110 5.48 35.06 -0.59
C PRO A 110 7.00 35.15 -0.50
N ARG A 111 7.68 34.06 -0.86
CA ARG A 111 9.12 33.93 -0.68
C ARG A 111 9.74 33.12 -1.81
N LEU A 112 11.04 33.28 -2.01
CA LEU A 112 11.80 32.44 -2.93
C LEU A 112 12.13 31.11 -2.26
N ASN A 113 12.18 30.04 -3.05
CA ASN A 113 12.90 28.85 -2.62
C ASN A 113 14.39 29.08 -2.84
N LEU A 114 15.15 29.25 -1.75
CA LEU A 114 16.57 29.59 -1.83
C LEU A 114 17.39 28.53 -2.58
N ASP A 115 17.07 27.24 -2.37
CA ASP A 115 17.80 26.11 -2.97
C ASP A 115 17.66 26.05 -4.50
N PHE A 116 16.61 26.66 -5.06
CA PHE A 116 16.33 26.65 -6.51
C PHE A 116 16.02 28.07 -7.05
N SER A 117 16.58 29.09 -6.40
CA SER A 117 16.44 30.49 -6.78
C SER A 117 17.45 30.96 -7.84
N VAL A 118 18.38 30.07 -8.23
CA VAL A 118 19.47 30.35 -9.16
C VAL A 118 19.38 29.39 -10.35
N ALA A 119 19.51 29.94 -11.55
CA ALA A 119 19.70 29.19 -12.79
C ALA A 119 21.12 29.42 -13.33
N VAL A 120 21.75 28.36 -13.83
CA VAL A 120 23.07 28.39 -14.47
C VAL A 120 22.91 28.24 -15.97
N ILE A 121 23.48 29.17 -16.73
CA ILE A 121 23.44 29.20 -18.19
C ILE A 121 24.87 29.01 -18.66
N THR A 122 25.08 27.96 -19.45
CA THR A 122 26.37 27.63 -20.06
C THR A 122 26.29 27.88 -21.56
N ILE A 123 27.24 28.67 -22.06
CA ILE A 123 27.41 29.04 -23.46
C ILE A 123 28.55 28.18 -24.02
N LEU A 124 28.23 27.38 -25.04
CA LEU A 124 29.16 26.48 -25.74
C LEU A 124 29.88 27.21 -26.86
N ASP A 125 31.17 26.90 -27.02
CA ASP A 125 32.03 27.33 -28.13
C ASP A 125 31.45 26.87 -29.49
N ASN A 126 31.28 27.84 -30.39
CA ASN A 126 30.70 27.67 -31.73
C ASN A 126 31.73 28.00 -32.85
N ASP A 127 32.85 28.64 -32.53
CA ASP A 127 33.73 29.24 -33.52
C ASP A 127 34.96 28.35 -33.83
N ASP A 128 34.71 27.22 -34.51
CA ASP A 128 35.78 26.30 -34.94
C ASP A 128 36.40 26.72 -36.30
N LEU A 129 37.73 26.65 -36.35
CA LEU A 129 38.62 27.08 -37.44
C LEU A 129 38.23 26.55 -38.84
N ALA A 130 38.18 27.49 -39.79
CA ALA A 130 37.86 27.29 -41.20
C ALA A 130 38.64 26.14 -41.91
N GLY A 131 37.89 25.21 -42.51
CA GLY A 131 38.12 24.75 -43.89
C GLY A 131 38.23 23.24 -44.15
N MET A 132 37.11 22.56 -44.45
CA MET A 132 36.95 21.70 -45.66
C MET A 132 35.48 21.23 -45.82
N ASP A 133 34.89 21.45 -47.00
CA ASP A 133 33.53 21.04 -47.41
C ASP A 133 33.27 19.53 -47.27
N VAL A 134 32.25 19.14 -46.48
CA VAL A 134 31.32 18.04 -46.80
C VAL A 134 29.93 18.39 -46.27
N SER A 135 28.97 18.51 -47.19
CA SER A 135 27.55 18.78 -46.93
C SER A 135 26.87 17.66 -46.13
N PHE A 136 26.22 18.01 -45.02
CA PHE A 136 25.15 17.22 -44.41
C PHE A 136 23.88 18.08 -44.30
N PRO A 137 22.68 17.55 -44.61
CA PRO A 137 21.43 18.28 -44.48
C PRO A 137 20.99 18.32 -43.00
N MET A 138 20.85 19.51 -42.42
CA MET A 138 20.19 19.68 -41.14
C MET A 138 18.67 19.74 -41.33
N THR A 139 17.96 18.88 -40.61
CA THR A 139 16.51 18.93 -40.46
C THR A 139 16.17 19.97 -39.39
N THR A 140 15.83 21.19 -39.81
CA THR A 140 15.21 22.22 -38.97
C THR A 140 13.80 21.80 -38.59
N VAL A 141 13.50 21.66 -37.29
CA VAL A 141 12.12 21.68 -36.78
C VAL A 141 11.77 23.12 -36.47
N ALA A 142 11.21 23.81 -37.45
CA ALA A 142 10.53 25.09 -37.25
C ALA A 142 9.09 24.81 -36.83
N VAL A 143 8.73 25.16 -35.59
CA VAL A 143 7.33 25.25 -35.17
C VAL A 143 6.83 26.63 -35.56
N THR A 144 6.25 26.74 -36.75
CA THR A 144 5.45 27.91 -37.14
C THR A 144 4.02 27.70 -36.66
N VAL A 145 3.63 28.45 -35.64
CA VAL A 145 2.22 28.73 -35.33
C VAL A 145 1.72 29.67 -36.42
N ASP A 146 0.73 29.25 -37.19
CA ASP A 146 -0.03 30.18 -38.02
C ASP A 146 -1.52 30.05 -37.74
N THR A 147 -2.10 31.20 -37.43
CA THR A 147 -3.48 31.38 -36.99
C THR A 147 -4.15 32.19 -38.09
N THR A 148 -5.00 31.58 -38.92
CA THR A 148 -5.91 32.36 -39.77
C THR A 148 -7.30 31.74 -39.87
N LEU A 149 -8.26 32.59 -39.55
CA LEU A 149 -9.71 32.43 -39.48
C LEU A 149 -10.39 32.67 -40.85
N ILE A 150 -11.47 31.91 -41.12
CA ILE A 150 -12.72 32.28 -41.87
C ILE A 150 -12.64 32.31 -43.43
N PRO A 151 -13.71 32.07 -44.25
CA PRO A 151 -15.14 31.77 -44.00
C PRO A 151 -15.78 30.57 -44.76
N VAL A 152 -17.03 30.32 -44.36
CA VAL A 152 -18.15 29.63 -45.02
C VAL A 152 -18.68 30.38 -46.26
N GLU A 153 -19.07 29.67 -47.33
CA GLU A 153 -20.16 29.99 -48.31
C GLU A 153 -20.41 28.75 -49.20
N THR A 154 -21.48 27.95 -49.05
CA THR A 154 -22.86 28.00 -49.63
C THR A 154 -23.04 27.86 -51.15
N GLU A 155 -23.81 26.81 -51.50
CA GLU A 155 -24.77 26.66 -52.62
C GLU A 155 -24.23 26.54 -54.07
N SER A 156 -24.80 25.79 -55.02
CA SER A 156 -25.95 24.88 -55.10
C SER A 156 -26.03 24.24 -56.52
N THR A 157 -26.63 23.05 -56.62
CA THR A 157 -27.35 22.45 -57.80
C THR A 157 -26.53 22.10 -59.08
N THR A 158 -26.74 21.00 -59.84
CA THR A 158 -27.94 20.29 -60.33
C THR A 158 -27.58 18.90 -60.94
N TYR A 159 -28.41 17.87 -60.68
CA TYR A 159 -28.91 16.73 -61.52
C TYR A 159 -27.98 15.94 -62.50
N PHE A 160 -28.14 14.63 -62.82
CA PHE A 160 -29.23 13.64 -62.78
C PHE A 160 -28.61 12.21 -62.93
N GLY A 161 -29.20 11.20 -62.26
CA GLY A 161 -29.66 9.99 -62.96
C GLY A 161 -28.82 8.69 -62.99
N THR A 162 -29.03 7.86 -61.96
CA THR A 162 -29.35 6.40 -62.03
C THR A 162 -28.41 5.39 -62.73
N SER A 163 -27.88 4.43 -61.96
CA SER A 163 -28.34 3.02 -61.96
C SER A 163 -27.54 2.12 -60.98
N LYS A 164 -28.27 1.51 -60.01
CA LYS A 164 -28.06 0.18 -59.35
C LYS A 164 -26.87 0.01 -58.37
N THR A 165 -26.94 -0.58 -57.18
CA THR A 165 -27.96 -1.28 -56.35
C THR A 165 -27.34 -1.50 -54.95
N THR A 166 -28.02 -1.06 -53.88
CA THR A 166 -28.41 -1.78 -52.62
C THR A 166 -27.34 -2.68 -51.94
N THR A 167 -26.63 -2.22 -50.89
CA THR A 167 -26.84 -2.45 -49.42
C THR A 167 -26.73 -3.91 -48.92
N ILE A 168 -26.29 -4.30 -47.71
CA ILE A 168 -25.66 -3.76 -46.47
C ILE A 168 -25.50 -4.98 -45.52
N LEU A 169 -24.51 -4.90 -44.59
CA LEU A 169 -24.30 -5.61 -43.30
C LEU A 169 -23.97 -7.13 -43.25
N GLN A 170 -22.76 -7.42 -42.70
CA GLN A 170 -22.42 -8.19 -41.47
C GLN A 170 -23.29 -9.41 -41.06
N PRO A 171 -22.75 -10.44 -40.34
CA PRO A 171 -21.96 -10.21 -39.11
C PRO A 171 -20.93 -11.29 -38.66
N THR A 172 -20.20 -10.93 -37.59
CA THR A 172 -19.58 -11.73 -36.48
C THR A 172 -19.78 -13.26 -36.46
N ASN A 173 -18.96 -14.14 -35.87
CA ASN A 173 -17.83 -14.07 -34.93
C ASN A 173 -17.36 -15.52 -34.67
N VAL A 174 -16.04 -15.71 -34.45
CA VAL A 174 -15.36 -16.38 -33.30
C VAL A 174 -15.76 -17.86 -33.04
N VAL A 175 -14.83 -18.82 -32.88
CA VAL A 175 -14.10 -19.09 -31.61
C VAL A 175 -13.14 -20.29 -31.82
N ALA A 176 -11.89 -20.10 -31.38
CA ALA A 176 -10.92 -21.01 -30.72
C ALA A 176 -10.55 -22.36 -31.39
N ILE A 177 -9.44 -23.02 -31.06
CA ILE A 177 -9.15 -23.70 -29.78
C ILE A 177 -7.62 -23.99 -29.73
N VAL A 178 -6.90 -23.50 -28.72
CA VAL A 178 -6.31 -24.20 -27.54
C VAL A 178 -5.10 -25.12 -27.83
N THR A 179 -4.01 -24.78 -27.14
CA THR A 179 -2.81 -25.54 -26.79
C THR A 179 -3.10 -26.89 -26.12
N GLU A 180 -2.36 -27.93 -26.51
CA GLU A 180 -2.14 -29.11 -25.67
C GLU A 180 -1.53 -28.72 -24.31
N ALA A 181 -2.03 -29.40 -23.29
CA ALA A 181 -1.64 -29.28 -21.91
C ALA A 181 -0.83 -30.52 -21.51
N THR A 182 0.20 -30.27 -20.69
CA THR A 182 0.52 -30.94 -19.42
C THR A 182 0.69 -32.45 -19.34
N ASP A 183 1.54 -32.86 -18.40
CA ASP A 183 1.17 -34.01 -17.57
C ASP A 183 1.36 -33.76 -16.07
N VAL A 184 0.58 -34.55 -15.32
CA VAL A 184 0.65 -34.97 -13.91
C VAL A 184 -0.25 -34.28 -12.85
N SER A 185 -1.52 -34.72 -12.86
CA SER A 185 -2.29 -35.50 -11.83
C SER A 185 -2.54 -35.01 -10.38
N ALA A 186 -3.82 -34.81 -9.99
CA ALA A 186 -4.68 -35.78 -9.25
C ALA A 186 -5.87 -35.15 -8.44
N ILE A 187 -7.12 -35.31 -8.94
CA ILE A 187 -8.37 -35.92 -8.34
C ILE A 187 -8.67 -35.79 -6.81
N PRO A 188 -9.94 -35.72 -6.29
CA PRO A 188 -11.27 -35.46 -6.88
C PRO A 188 -12.26 -34.52 -6.10
N GLU A 189 -13.41 -34.28 -6.75
CA GLU A 189 -14.81 -34.44 -6.26
C GLU A 189 -15.74 -33.22 -6.07
N LYS A 190 -16.72 -33.14 -6.99
CA LYS A 190 -18.19 -33.19 -6.76
C LYS A 190 -19.03 -31.89 -6.78
N LEU A 191 -19.69 -31.71 -7.94
CA LEU A 191 -21.17 -31.67 -8.15
C LEU A 191 -21.98 -30.36 -7.94
N VAL A 192 -23.00 -30.25 -8.81
CA VAL A 192 -24.29 -29.54 -8.68
C VAL A 192 -24.48 -28.30 -9.58
N THR A 193 -24.88 -28.62 -10.82
CA THR A 193 -26.08 -28.16 -11.58
C THR A 193 -26.62 -26.73 -11.51
N LEU A 194 -26.80 -26.22 -12.73
CA LEU A 194 -27.56 -25.10 -13.26
C LEU A 194 -29.10 -25.15 -13.01
N HIS A 195 -29.67 -23.95 -12.86
CA HIS A 195 -30.98 -23.45 -13.33
C HIS A 195 -30.66 -22.09 -13.98
N GLY A 196 -31.25 -21.58 -15.07
CA GLY A 196 -32.36 -21.95 -15.94
C GLY A 196 -32.73 -20.66 -16.71
N THR A 197 -32.79 -20.75 -18.05
CA THR A 197 -33.53 -19.92 -19.05
C THR A 197 -33.72 -18.39 -18.90
N PRO A 198 -33.80 -17.70 -20.05
CA PRO A 198 -34.85 -16.70 -20.24
C PRO A 198 -35.70 -16.97 -21.48
N ALA A 199 -37.02 -16.92 -21.29
CA ALA A 199 -38.03 -16.91 -22.35
C ALA A 199 -38.18 -15.50 -22.93
N VAL A 200 -38.42 -15.41 -24.25
CA VAL A 200 -39.06 -14.23 -24.87
C VAL A 200 -40.57 -14.42 -24.86
N SER A 201 -41.25 -13.35 -24.50
CA SER A 201 -42.70 -13.17 -24.48
C SER A 201 -43.20 -12.67 -25.83
N GLU A 202 -44.08 -13.43 -26.49
CA GLU A 202 -45.19 -12.87 -27.27
C GLU A 202 -46.44 -13.77 -27.10
N LYS A 203 -47.58 -13.12 -26.84
CA LYS A 203 -48.87 -13.67 -26.37
C LYS A 203 -49.87 -13.73 -27.56
N PRO A 204 -51.09 -14.29 -27.44
CA PRO A 204 -51.50 -15.46 -28.21
C PRO A 204 -52.67 -15.19 -29.17
N ASP A 205 -52.77 -15.98 -30.24
CA ASP A 205 -54.05 -16.29 -30.87
C ASP A 205 -54.34 -17.78 -30.69
N VAL A 206 -55.55 -18.04 -30.21
CA VAL A 206 -56.05 -19.35 -29.80
C VAL A 206 -56.32 -20.21 -31.03
N ALA A 207 -55.53 -21.26 -31.23
CA ALA A 207 -55.91 -22.43 -32.00
C ALA A 207 -55.38 -23.68 -31.30
N THR A 208 -56.29 -24.43 -30.67
CA THR A 208 -56.05 -25.79 -30.19
C THR A 208 -55.63 -26.70 -31.35
N VAL A 209 -54.37 -27.13 -31.39
CA VAL A 209 -53.93 -28.28 -32.20
C VAL A 209 -52.98 -29.13 -31.36
N THR A 210 -53.47 -30.28 -30.95
CA THR A 210 -52.73 -31.46 -30.46
C THR A 210 -51.54 -31.81 -31.36
N ALA A 211 -50.33 -31.97 -30.82
CA ALA A 211 -49.19 -32.55 -31.54
C ALA A 211 -48.48 -33.63 -30.71
N ASN A 212 -48.86 -34.87 -31.03
CA ASN A 212 -48.28 -36.19 -30.77
C ASN A 212 -46.87 -36.27 -30.14
N VAL A 213 -46.78 -36.82 -28.93
CA VAL A 213 -45.58 -37.51 -28.45
C VAL A 213 -45.39 -38.76 -29.34
N SER A 214 -44.32 -38.80 -30.15
CA SER A 214 -44.04 -39.96 -30.98
C SER A 214 -43.64 -41.15 -30.10
N ILE A 215 -44.55 -42.09 -29.90
CA ILE A 215 -44.26 -43.38 -29.23
C ILE A 215 -43.08 -44.12 -29.89
N HIS A 216 -42.82 -43.87 -31.18
CA HIS A 216 -41.74 -44.47 -31.97
C HIS A 216 -40.40 -43.67 -31.91
N GLY A 217 -40.34 -42.53 -31.21
CA GLY A 217 -39.11 -41.78 -30.93
C GLY A 217 -38.54 -40.91 -32.04
N THR A 218 -37.47 -40.19 -31.71
CA THR A 218 -36.78 -39.20 -32.55
C THR A 218 -35.30 -39.57 -32.69
N PHE A 219 -34.77 -39.55 -33.92
CA PHE A 219 -33.37 -39.82 -34.23
C PHE A 219 -32.52 -38.55 -34.27
N SER A 220 -31.29 -38.68 -33.76
CA SER A 220 -30.27 -37.63 -33.65
C SER A 220 -28.89 -38.25 -33.89
N LEU A 221 -27.91 -37.45 -34.29
CA LEU A 221 -26.58 -37.86 -34.72
C LEU A 221 -25.51 -36.99 -34.04
N GLY A 222 -24.45 -37.61 -33.52
CA GLY A 222 -23.38 -36.91 -32.81
C GLY A 222 -22.06 -37.70 -32.73
N PRO A 223 -20.94 -37.05 -32.36
CA PRO A 223 -20.81 -35.61 -32.08
C PRO A 223 -20.99 -34.75 -33.36
N SER A 224 -21.28 -33.45 -33.22
CA SER A 224 -21.58 -32.59 -34.39
C SER A 224 -20.38 -32.35 -35.32
N ILE A 225 -19.15 -32.47 -34.82
CA ILE A 225 -17.90 -32.35 -35.57
C ILE A 225 -17.00 -33.53 -35.19
N VAL A 226 -16.39 -34.17 -36.18
CA VAL A 226 -15.41 -35.27 -36.02
C VAL A 226 -14.14 -34.91 -36.78
N TYR A 227 -12.97 -34.96 -36.15
CA TYR A 227 -11.67 -34.80 -36.81
C TYR A 227 -11.04 -36.17 -37.06
N VAL A 228 -10.53 -36.40 -38.27
CA VAL A 228 -9.88 -37.66 -38.65
C VAL A 228 -8.61 -37.34 -39.44
N GLU A 229 -7.53 -38.05 -39.16
CA GLU A 229 -6.32 -37.97 -39.98
C GLU A 229 -6.50 -38.80 -41.26
N GLU A 230 -5.95 -38.34 -42.36
CA GLU A 230 -5.93 -39.10 -43.61
C GLU A 230 -4.94 -40.28 -43.51
N GLU A 231 -3.71 -40.00 -43.08
CA GLU A 231 -2.58 -40.94 -43.07
C GLU A 231 -2.87 -42.28 -42.37
N MET A 232 -2.61 -43.38 -43.10
CA MET A 232 -2.82 -44.73 -42.61
C MET A 232 -1.82 -45.13 -41.51
N LYS A 233 -2.27 -45.24 -40.25
CA LYS A 233 -1.42 -45.74 -39.14
C LYS A 233 -1.41 -47.28 -39.11
N ASN A 234 -0.22 -47.87 -39.26
CA ASN A 234 0.01 -49.33 -39.18
C ASN A 234 -0.74 -50.19 -40.21
N GLY A 235 -1.01 -49.67 -41.41
CA GLY A 235 -1.66 -50.48 -42.45
C GLY A 235 -3.17 -50.61 -42.30
N ILE A 236 -3.82 -49.75 -41.49
CA ILE A 236 -5.29 -49.70 -41.30
C ILE A 236 -5.79 -48.30 -41.65
N PHE A 237 -6.77 -48.21 -42.56
CA PHE A 237 -7.42 -46.95 -42.92
C PHE A 237 -8.12 -46.33 -41.71
N ASN A 238 -8.02 -45.01 -41.57
CA ASN A 238 -8.73 -44.30 -40.52
C ASN A 238 -10.23 -44.26 -40.82
N THR A 239 -11.06 -44.26 -39.78
CA THR A 239 -12.52 -44.23 -39.94
C THR A 239 -13.15 -43.14 -39.09
N ALA A 240 -14.03 -42.35 -39.68
CA ALA A 240 -14.86 -41.38 -38.98
C ALA A 240 -16.03 -42.09 -38.29
N GLU A 241 -15.98 -42.20 -36.96
CA GLU A 241 -17.07 -42.78 -36.17
C GLU A 241 -18.13 -41.73 -35.81
N VAL A 242 -19.37 -42.03 -36.15
CA VAL A 242 -20.54 -41.20 -35.84
C VAL A 242 -21.60 -42.04 -35.12
N LEU A 243 -22.17 -41.51 -34.03
CA LEU A 243 -23.18 -42.18 -33.21
C LEU A 243 -24.59 -41.67 -33.53
N ILE A 244 -25.49 -42.60 -33.83
CA ILE A 244 -26.91 -42.33 -34.07
C ILE A 244 -27.69 -42.77 -32.85
N ARG A 245 -28.53 -41.88 -32.33
CA ARG A 245 -29.28 -42.07 -31.10
C ARG A 245 -30.77 -41.79 -31.29
N ARG A 246 -31.59 -42.69 -30.75
CA ARG A 246 -33.06 -42.60 -30.67
C ARG A 246 -33.48 -42.12 -29.29
N THR A 247 -34.32 -41.11 -29.19
CA THR A 247 -34.81 -40.51 -27.93
C THR A 247 -36.34 -40.32 -27.96
N GLY A 248 -36.99 -40.09 -26.82
CA GLY A 248 -38.43 -39.73 -26.77
C GLY A 248 -39.45 -40.88 -27.01
N GLY A 249 -39.02 -42.05 -27.49
CA GLY A 249 -39.86 -43.24 -27.69
C GLY A 249 -39.07 -44.42 -28.28
N PHE A 250 -39.32 -45.64 -27.80
CA PHE A 250 -38.53 -46.84 -28.18
C PHE A 250 -39.36 -48.00 -28.69
N THR A 251 -40.67 -47.79 -28.85
CA THR A 251 -41.59 -48.87 -29.22
C THR A 251 -41.59 -49.10 -30.72
N GLY A 252 -41.56 -50.38 -31.13
CA GLY A 252 -41.59 -50.81 -32.51
C GLY A 252 -40.25 -50.76 -33.23
N ASN A 253 -40.12 -51.62 -34.25
CA ASN A 253 -38.97 -51.65 -35.15
C ASN A 253 -39.07 -50.45 -36.10
N VAL A 254 -38.08 -49.57 -36.05
CA VAL A 254 -38.00 -48.37 -36.89
C VAL A 254 -36.72 -48.41 -37.71
N SER A 255 -36.70 -47.74 -38.86
CA SER A 255 -35.47 -47.62 -39.64
C SER A 255 -35.19 -46.18 -40.06
N ILE A 256 -33.91 -45.88 -40.21
CA ILE A 256 -33.39 -44.57 -40.63
C ILE A 256 -32.29 -44.77 -41.67
N THR A 257 -32.22 -43.89 -42.66
CA THR A 257 -31.16 -43.91 -43.68
C THR A 257 -30.09 -42.88 -43.34
N VAL A 258 -28.84 -43.30 -43.33
CA VAL A 258 -27.63 -42.47 -43.14
C VAL A 258 -26.99 -42.27 -44.49
N LYS A 259 -26.64 -41.02 -44.83
CA LYS A 259 -25.99 -40.66 -46.09
C LYS A 259 -24.76 -39.80 -45.82
N THR A 260 -23.69 -40.03 -46.57
CA THR A 260 -22.56 -39.09 -46.69
C THR A 260 -22.81 -38.08 -47.82
N PHE A 261 -22.17 -36.91 -47.74
CA PHE A 261 -22.32 -35.80 -48.67
C PHE A 261 -21.01 -35.01 -48.76
N GLY A 262 -20.28 -35.17 -49.86
CA GLY A 262 -19.05 -34.44 -50.20
C GLY A 262 -19.22 -33.59 -51.46
N GLU A 263 -18.11 -33.26 -52.12
CA GLU A 263 -18.07 -32.31 -53.24
C GLU A 263 -18.90 -32.76 -54.45
N ARG A 264 -18.78 -34.02 -54.90
CA ARG A 264 -19.45 -34.51 -56.12
C ARG A 264 -20.96 -34.52 -55.95
N ARG A 265 -21.47 -34.81 -54.74
CA ARG A 265 -22.92 -34.67 -54.46
C ARG A 265 -23.35 -33.22 -54.31
N ALA A 266 -22.53 -32.36 -53.72
CA ALA A 266 -22.80 -30.93 -53.65
C ALA A 266 -22.99 -30.32 -55.05
N GLN A 267 -22.19 -30.75 -56.03
CA GLN A 267 -22.31 -30.31 -57.43
C GLN A 267 -23.51 -30.94 -58.18
N LYS A 268 -23.84 -32.21 -57.93
CA LYS A 268 -24.94 -32.93 -58.62
C LYS A 268 -26.33 -32.58 -58.11
N GLU A 269 -26.49 -32.31 -56.82
CA GLU A 269 -27.78 -32.05 -56.17
C GLU A 269 -27.78 -30.76 -55.32
N PRO A 270 -27.69 -29.56 -55.94
CA PRO A 270 -27.58 -28.29 -55.22
C PRO A 270 -28.83 -27.92 -54.40
N ASN A 271 -29.97 -28.56 -54.65
CA ASN A 271 -31.22 -28.36 -53.91
C ASN A 271 -31.49 -29.43 -52.84
N ALA A 272 -30.57 -30.40 -52.64
CA ALA A 272 -30.71 -31.47 -51.65
C ALA A 272 -30.10 -31.12 -50.28
N LEU A 273 -29.62 -29.89 -50.05
CA LEU A 273 -29.05 -29.44 -48.77
C LEU A 273 -30.13 -29.32 -47.68
N PRO A 274 -30.12 -30.18 -46.63
CA PRO A 274 -30.99 -30.02 -45.46
C PRO A 274 -30.47 -28.97 -44.46
N PHE A 275 -29.30 -28.37 -44.72
CA PHE A 275 -28.50 -27.64 -43.74
C PHE A 275 -28.71 -26.12 -43.81
N HIS A 276 -29.87 -25.65 -43.37
CA HIS A 276 -30.11 -24.21 -43.24
C HIS A 276 -29.47 -23.70 -41.94
N GLY A 277 -28.33 -22.99 -42.01
CA GLY A 277 -27.87 -22.12 -40.91
C GLY A 277 -26.45 -22.28 -40.35
N ILE A 278 -25.47 -22.89 -41.04
CA ILE A 278 -24.04 -22.80 -40.66
C ILE A 278 -23.25 -22.14 -41.80
N TYR A 279 -23.40 -20.82 -41.95
CA TYR A 279 -22.48 -20.00 -42.74
C TYR A 279 -21.39 -19.48 -41.80
N GLY A 280 -20.20 -20.07 -41.83
CA GLY A 280 -19.11 -19.64 -40.95
C GLY A 280 -17.80 -20.43 -40.98
N ILE A 281 -17.52 -21.22 -42.04
CA ILE A 281 -16.22 -21.89 -42.20
C ILE A 281 -15.64 -21.44 -43.54
N SER A 282 -14.91 -20.33 -43.52
CA SER A 282 -14.39 -19.68 -44.74
C SER A 282 -13.11 -20.32 -45.31
N ASN A 283 -12.54 -21.34 -44.64
CA ASN A 283 -11.15 -21.77 -44.86
C ASN A 283 -10.95 -23.28 -45.09
N LEU A 284 -11.99 -24.10 -45.25
CA LEU A 284 -11.86 -25.56 -45.50
C LEU A 284 -12.31 -25.91 -46.93
N THR A 285 -11.62 -26.87 -47.56
CA THR A 285 -11.96 -27.44 -48.88
C THR A 285 -12.96 -28.59 -48.74
N TRP A 286 -13.72 -28.89 -49.80
CA TRP A 286 -14.68 -29.99 -49.77
C TRP A 286 -13.97 -31.29 -50.07
N ALA A 287 -14.17 -32.29 -49.21
CA ALA A 287 -13.71 -33.64 -49.49
C ALA A 287 -14.54 -34.27 -50.63
N VAL A 288 -13.87 -34.98 -51.53
CA VAL A 288 -14.38 -35.63 -52.73
C VAL A 288 -14.71 -37.10 -52.45
N GLU A 289 -15.93 -37.52 -52.78
CA GLU A 289 -16.35 -38.91 -52.62
C GLU A 289 -15.53 -39.86 -53.51
N GLU A 290 -15.07 -40.98 -52.95
CA GLU A 290 -14.22 -42.02 -53.56
C GLU A 290 -12.78 -41.59 -53.86
N GLU A 291 -12.39 -40.37 -53.52
CA GLU A 291 -10.99 -39.92 -53.50
C GLU A 291 -10.53 -39.88 -52.04
N ASP A 292 -11.19 -39.11 -51.17
CA ASP A 292 -10.75 -38.93 -49.77
C ASP A 292 -11.61 -39.71 -48.76
N PHE A 293 -12.83 -40.11 -49.13
CA PHE A 293 -13.67 -40.97 -48.30
C PHE A 293 -14.65 -41.83 -49.10
N GLU A 294 -15.03 -42.99 -48.53
CA GLU A 294 -15.98 -43.91 -49.17
C GLU A 294 -17.43 -43.39 -49.10
N GLU A 295 -18.13 -43.31 -50.24
CA GLU A 295 -19.52 -42.89 -50.29
C GLU A 295 -20.45 -43.94 -49.64
N GLN A 296 -21.18 -43.54 -48.61
CA GLN A 296 -22.02 -44.45 -47.84
C GLN A 296 -23.49 -44.02 -47.85
N THR A 297 -24.38 -44.99 -48.13
CA THR A 297 -25.83 -44.86 -47.94
C THR A 297 -26.36 -46.13 -47.25
N LEU A 298 -26.51 -46.07 -45.92
CA LEU A 298 -26.93 -47.22 -45.10
C LEU A 298 -28.33 -47.03 -44.53
N THR A 299 -29.17 -48.06 -44.60
CA THR A 299 -30.44 -48.08 -43.86
C THR A 299 -30.29 -48.92 -42.61
N LEU A 300 -30.38 -48.29 -41.45
CA LEU A 300 -30.23 -48.92 -40.14
C LEU A 300 -31.60 -49.23 -39.55
N ILE A 301 -31.80 -50.47 -39.11
CA ILE A 301 -33.03 -50.92 -38.44
C ILE A 301 -32.77 -51.01 -36.94
N PHE A 302 -33.46 -50.19 -36.15
CA PHE A 302 -33.45 -50.24 -34.69
C PHE A 302 -34.58 -51.15 -34.22
N LEU A 303 -34.21 -52.20 -33.48
CA LEU A 303 -35.18 -53.11 -32.87
C LEU A 303 -35.91 -52.44 -31.70
N ASP A 304 -37.04 -53.00 -31.29
CA ASP A 304 -37.79 -52.55 -30.10
C ASP A 304 -36.86 -52.44 -28.87
N GLY A 305 -36.79 -51.26 -28.25
CA GLY A 305 -35.91 -50.97 -27.12
C GLY A 305 -34.46 -50.57 -27.45
N GLU A 306 -34.01 -50.69 -28.71
CA GLU A 306 -32.65 -50.30 -29.13
C GLU A 306 -32.52 -48.77 -29.20
N ARG A 307 -31.44 -48.23 -28.62
CA ARG A 307 -31.28 -46.78 -28.40
C ARG A 307 -30.21 -46.12 -29.25
N GLU A 308 -29.11 -46.82 -29.54
CA GLU A 308 -27.91 -46.23 -30.12
C GLU A 308 -27.25 -47.20 -31.11
N ARG A 309 -26.71 -46.66 -32.20
CA ARG A 309 -25.92 -47.42 -33.19
C ARG A 309 -24.80 -46.57 -33.77
N LYS A 310 -23.62 -47.17 -33.93
CA LYS A 310 -22.46 -46.52 -34.54
C LYS A 310 -22.43 -46.74 -36.05
N VAL A 311 -21.96 -45.73 -36.77
CA VAL A 311 -21.62 -45.77 -38.20
C VAL A 311 -20.17 -45.33 -38.35
N SER A 312 -19.39 -46.07 -39.13
CA SER A 312 -18.01 -45.75 -39.44
C SER A 312 -17.87 -45.48 -40.93
N VAL A 313 -17.47 -44.26 -41.30
CA VAL A 313 -17.12 -43.90 -42.68
C VAL A 313 -15.62 -44.06 -42.85
N GLN A 314 -15.17 -44.76 -43.89
CA GLN A 314 -13.75 -44.98 -44.15
C GLN A 314 -13.14 -43.77 -44.84
N ILE A 315 -12.02 -43.28 -44.31
CA ILE A 315 -11.17 -42.26 -44.94
C ILE A 315 -10.14 -42.99 -45.80
N LEU A 316 -9.94 -42.50 -47.02
CA LEU A 316 -9.00 -43.01 -47.99
C LEU A 316 -7.70 -42.22 -47.83
N ASP A 317 -6.57 -42.91 -47.97
CA ASP A 317 -5.22 -42.35 -47.81
C ASP A 317 -4.58 -42.30 -49.19
N ASP A 318 -4.15 -41.13 -49.63
CA ASP A 318 -3.40 -40.96 -50.88
C ASP A 318 -2.01 -40.32 -50.68
N ASP A 319 -1.40 -39.81 -51.75
CA ASP A 319 -0.06 -39.18 -51.74
C ASP A 319 -0.14 -37.69 -52.17
N GLU A 320 -1.34 -37.13 -52.31
CA GLU A 320 -1.61 -35.77 -52.76
C GLU A 320 -1.58 -34.80 -51.56
N PRO A 321 -0.76 -33.73 -51.62
CA PRO A 321 -0.68 -32.78 -50.52
C PRO A 321 -1.94 -31.91 -50.42
N GLU A 322 -2.80 -32.23 -49.46
CA GLU A 322 -4.10 -31.58 -49.31
C GLU A 322 -4.21 -30.71 -48.05
N GLY A 323 -5.08 -29.70 -48.13
CA GLY A 323 -5.41 -28.85 -46.99
C GLY A 323 -6.28 -29.58 -45.96
N GLN A 324 -6.91 -28.83 -45.06
CA GLN A 324 -7.99 -29.42 -44.27
C GLN A 324 -9.28 -29.46 -45.10
N GLU A 325 -9.86 -30.65 -45.19
CA GLU A 325 -11.00 -30.98 -46.05
C GLU A 325 -12.23 -31.33 -45.19
N PHE A 326 -13.45 -31.21 -45.70
CA PHE A 326 -14.65 -31.63 -44.96
C PHE A 326 -15.76 -32.27 -45.80
N PHE A 327 -16.55 -33.14 -45.16
CA PHE A 327 -17.80 -33.69 -45.69
C PHE A 327 -18.87 -33.83 -44.60
N TYR A 328 -20.13 -34.06 -44.99
CA TYR A 328 -21.25 -34.22 -44.06
C TYR A 328 -21.75 -35.67 -43.99
N VAL A 329 -22.21 -36.06 -42.80
CA VAL A 329 -22.98 -37.29 -42.54
C VAL A 329 -24.35 -36.89 -41.99
N PHE A 330 -25.44 -37.32 -42.61
CA PHE A 330 -26.78 -36.86 -42.23
C PHE A 330 -27.84 -37.97 -42.28
N LEU A 331 -28.91 -37.77 -41.51
CA LEU A 331 -30.03 -38.69 -41.39
C LEU A 331 -31.17 -38.31 -42.35
N THR A 332 -31.78 -39.31 -43.00
CA THR A 332 -32.92 -39.15 -43.93
C THR A 332 -33.88 -40.34 -43.87
N ASN A 333 -35.08 -40.16 -44.44
CA ASN A 333 -36.09 -41.21 -44.66
C ASN A 333 -36.43 -42.06 -43.41
N PRO A 334 -36.89 -41.48 -42.29
CA PRO A 334 -37.32 -42.26 -41.14
C PRO A 334 -38.57 -43.08 -41.48
N GLN A 335 -38.56 -44.37 -41.13
CA GLN A 335 -39.67 -45.31 -41.33
C GLN A 335 -40.14 -45.89 -40.00
N GLY A 336 -41.39 -46.38 -39.96
CA GLY A 336 -41.96 -46.97 -38.74
C GLY A 336 -42.46 -45.94 -37.72
N GLY A 337 -42.72 -44.69 -38.14
CA GLY A 337 -43.31 -43.64 -37.29
C GLY A 337 -42.30 -42.82 -36.47
N ALA A 338 -41.00 -43.11 -36.58
CA ALA A 338 -39.94 -42.30 -35.98
C ALA A 338 -39.79 -40.94 -36.70
N GLN A 339 -39.25 -39.94 -36.00
CA GLN A 339 -38.95 -38.61 -36.54
C GLN A 339 -37.44 -38.33 -36.48
N ILE A 340 -36.94 -37.33 -37.20
CA ILE A 340 -35.57 -36.81 -37.07
C ILE A 340 -35.64 -35.51 -36.28
N VAL A 341 -34.66 -35.23 -35.43
CA VAL A 341 -34.60 -34.00 -34.64
C VAL A 341 -34.59 -32.75 -35.53
N GLU A 342 -35.45 -31.78 -35.24
CA GLU A 342 -35.40 -30.44 -35.85
C GLU A 342 -34.41 -29.58 -35.05
N GLY A 343 -33.18 -29.42 -35.56
CA GLY A 343 -32.12 -28.63 -34.91
C GLY A 343 -31.13 -29.47 -34.10
N LYS A 344 -30.84 -29.05 -32.87
CA LYS A 344 -30.00 -29.78 -31.89
C LYS A 344 -30.84 -30.26 -30.72
N ASP A 345 -30.59 -31.46 -30.22
CA ASP A 345 -31.19 -31.95 -28.99
C ASP A 345 -30.50 -31.40 -27.73
N ASP A 346 -31.06 -31.66 -26.54
CA ASP A 346 -30.58 -31.19 -25.24
C ASP A 346 -29.13 -31.62 -24.90
N THR A 347 -28.55 -32.55 -25.66
CA THR A 347 -27.16 -33.04 -25.49
C THR A 347 -26.24 -32.64 -26.65
N GLY A 348 -26.72 -31.81 -27.58
CA GLY A 348 -25.94 -31.30 -28.72
C GLY A 348 -25.90 -32.20 -29.95
N PHE A 349 -26.65 -33.30 -30.01
CA PHE A 349 -26.77 -34.13 -31.23
C PHE A 349 -27.71 -33.44 -32.22
N ALA A 350 -27.45 -33.59 -33.52
CA ALA A 350 -28.19 -32.91 -34.58
C ALA A 350 -28.69 -33.88 -35.65
N ALA A 351 -29.39 -33.39 -36.67
CA ALA A 351 -29.76 -34.21 -37.83
C ALA A 351 -28.55 -34.62 -38.70
N PHE A 352 -27.38 -34.00 -38.49
CA PHE A 352 -26.15 -34.21 -39.24
C PHE A 352 -24.89 -33.95 -38.40
N ALA A 353 -23.76 -34.51 -38.83
CA ALA A 353 -22.41 -34.17 -38.35
C ALA A 353 -21.50 -33.80 -39.52
N MET A 354 -20.52 -32.95 -39.23
CA MET A 354 -19.44 -32.60 -40.14
C MET A 354 -18.20 -33.42 -39.78
N VAL A 355 -17.58 -34.05 -40.77
CA VAL A 355 -16.29 -34.73 -40.62
C VAL A 355 -15.24 -33.86 -41.28
N ILE A 356 -14.13 -33.58 -40.59
CA ILE A 356 -12.98 -32.83 -41.08
C ILE A 356 -11.81 -33.80 -41.21
N ILE A 357 -11.23 -33.91 -42.40
CA ILE A 357 -9.99 -34.63 -42.67
C ILE A 357 -8.83 -33.63 -42.46
N THR A 358 -7.86 -33.98 -41.61
CA THR A 358 -6.71 -33.09 -41.33
C THR A 358 -5.66 -33.20 -42.43
N GLY A 359 -5.00 -32.09 -42.78
CA GLY A 359 -4.00 -32.07 -43.85
C GLY A 359 -2.85 -33.06 -43.66
N SER A 360 -2.41 -33.63 -44.79
CA SER A 360 -1.52 -34.79 -44.93
C SER A 360 -0.29 -34.45 -45.79
N ASP A 361 0.64 -35.39 -45.94
CA ASP A 361 1.69 -35.36 -46.98
C ASP A 361 2.58 -34.12 -47.07
N LEU A 362 2.87 -33.49 -45.92
CA LEU A 362 3.57 -32.20 -45.88
C LEU A 362 2.86 -31.16 -46.77
N HIS A 363 1.55 -30.99 -46.58
CA HIS A 363 0.73 -29.99 -47.25
C HIS A 363 1.32 -28.58 -47.16
N ASN A 364 1.96 -28.24 -46.05
CA ASN A 364 2.64 -26.95 -45.89
C ASN A 364 4.07 -26.90 -46.47
N GLY A 365 4.52 -28.00 -47.07
CA GLY A 365 5.70 -28.07 -47.91
C GLY A 365 7.04 -27.98 -47.17
N ILE A 366 8.11 -28.03 -47.95
CA ILE A 366 9.47 -27.90 -47.44
C ILE A 366 9.90 -26.43 -47.43
N ILE A 367 10.47 -25.98 -46.31
CA ILE A 367 10.91 -24.61 -46.06
C ILE A 367 12.43 -24.55 -45.92
N GLY A 368 13.07 -23.54 -46.52
CA GLY A 368 14.51 -23.28 -46.39
C GLY A 368 14.88 -21.86 -46.76
N PHE A 369 16.11 -21.44 -46.49
CA PHE A 369 16.63 -20.16 -47.00
C PHE A 369 16.71 -20.18 -48.53
N SER A 370 16.36 -19.07 -49.18
CA SER A 370 16.59 -18.88 -50.62
C SER A 370 18.08 -18.94 -50.96
N GLU A 371 18.43 -19.25 -52.22
CA GLU A 371 19.83 -19.29 -52.67
C GLU A 371 20.58 -17.98 -52.38
N GLU A 372 19.91 -16.83 -52.56
CA GLU A 372 20.45 -15.49 -52.28
C GLU A 372 20.72 -15.26 -50.79
N SER A 373 19.99 -15.95 -49.91
CA SER A 373 20.15 -15.83 -48.46
C SER A 373 21.09 -16.87 -47.86
N GLN A 374 21.53 -17.87 -48.62
CA GLN A 374 22.38 -18.94 -48.11
C GLN A 374 23.85 -18.52 -47.97
N ASN A 375 24.38 -17.68 -48.87
CA ASN A 375 25.79 -17.27 -48.87
C ASN A 375 25.97 -15.82 -49.38
N GLY A 376 27.04 -15.16 -48.94
CA GLY A 376 27.48 -13.87 -49.51
C GLY A 376 26.79 -12.62 -48.94
N LEU A 377 26.09 -12.76 -47.82
CA LEU A 377 25.43 -11.64 -47.15
C LEU A 377 26.39 -10.94 -46.18
N GLU A 378 26.45 -9.61 -46.30
CA GLU A 378 27.37 -8.78 -45.53
C GLU A 378 26.60 -7.77 -44.68
N LEU A 379 26.99 -7.67 -43.40
CA LEU A 379 26.55 -6.61 -42.49
C LEU A 379 27.68 -5.58 -42.38
N ARG A 380 27.35 -4.30 -42.58
CA ARG A 380 28.28 -3.15 -42.53
C ARG A 380 27.64 -1.95 -41.83
N GLU A 381 28.46 -0.99 -41.45
CA GLU A 381 27.98 0.29 -40.92
C GLU A 381 27.42 1.18 -42.05
N GLY A 382 26.13 1.49 -41.95
CA GLY A 382 25.37 2.29 -42.91
C GLY A 382 23.86 2.07 -42.70
N ALA A 383 23.04 3.13 -42.87
CA ALA A 383 21.60 3.08 -42.54
C ALA A 383 20.85 1.92 -43.23
N ASP A 384 21.25 1.58 -44.47
CA ASP A 384 20.65 0.50 -45.27
C ASP A 384 21.35 -0.87 -45.11
N MET A 385 22.57 -0.92 -44.57
CA MET A 385 23.41 -2.14 -44.50
C MET A 385 23.58 -2.71 -43.08
N ARG A 386 22.97 -2.05 -42.09
CA ARG A 386 22.97 -2.44 -40.68
C ARG A 386 21.92 -3.50 -40.34
N ARG A 387 20.89 -3.60 -41.19
CA ARG A 387 19.81 -4.57 -41.09
C ARG A 387 19.83 -5.45 -42.33
N LEU A 388 19.80 -6.75 -42.12
CA LEU A 388 19.80 -7.75 -43.17
C LEU A 388 18.48 -8.53 -43.16
N HIS A 389 17.84 -8.62 -44.32
CA HIS A 389 16.64 -9.41 -44.52
C HIS A 389 16.98 -10.73 -45.20
N LEU A 390 16.85 -11.83 -44.47
CA LEU A 390 17.01 -13.19 -45.01
C LEU A 390 15.67 -13.67 -45.54
N ILE A 391 15.66 -14.15 -46.78
CA ILE A 391 14.47 -14.66 -47.46
C ILE A 391 14.37 -16.16 -47.21
N VAL A 392 13.28 -16.56 -46.58
CA VAL A 392 12.88 -17.96 -46.38
C VAL A 392 11.83 -18.30 -47.43
N THR A 393 12.07 -19.37 -48.18
CA THR A 393 11.19 -19.86 -49.24
C THR A 393 10.49 -21.14 -48.81
N ARG A 394 9.19 -21.18 -49.07
CA ARG A 394 8.30 -22.35 -48.93
C ARG A 394 7.95 -22.87 -50.32
N GLN A 395 7.73 -24.18 -50.46
CA GLN A 395 7.37 -24.78 -51.73
C GLN A 395 6.12 -24.12 -52.34
N PRO A 396 6.16 -23.67 -53.62
CA PRO A 396 5.12 -22.80 -54.18
C PRO A 396 3.71 -23.39 -54.18
N ASN A 397 3.59 -24.71 -54.39
CA ASN A 397 2.30 -25.41 -54.54
C ASN A 397 1.87 -26.10 -53.24
N ARG A 398 2.50 -25.77 -52.10
CA ARG A 398 2.29 -26.42 -50.80
C ARG A 398 2.18 -25.34 -49.72
N ALA A 399 1.17 -24.49 -49.88
CA ALA A 399 1.00 -23.21 -49.20
C ALA A 399 -0.34 -23.05 -48.44
N PHE A 400 -0.94 -24.15 -47.97
CA PHE A 400 -2.33 -24.20 -47.50
C PHE A 400 -2.56 -23.48 -46.15
N GLU A 401 -1.66 -23.59 -45.18
CA GLU A 401 -1.82 -22.99 -43.84
C GLU A 401 -0.68 -22.02 -43.46
N ASP A 402 -0.85 -21.30 -42.35
CA ASP A 402 0.20 -20.48 -41.73
C ASP A 402 1.31 -21.37 -41.12
N VAL A 403 2.56 -21.17 -41.52
CA VAL A 403 3.71 -21.92 -40.96
C VAL A 403 4.58 -21.00 -40.12
N LYS A 404 4.84 -21.38 -38.85
CA LYS A 404 5.86 -20.70 -38.04
C LYS A 404 7.19 -21.41 -38.17
N VAL A 405 8.23 -20.64 -38.46
CA VAL A 405 9.61 -21.09 -38.64
C VAL A 405 10.48 -20.50 -37.54
N PHE A 406 11.13 -21.37 -36.77
CA PHE A 406 12.02 -20.98 -35.67
C PHE A 406 13.47 -20.94 -36.14
N TRP A 407 14.16 -19.86 -35.78
CA TRP A 407 15.53 -19.61 -36.20
C TRP A 407 16.43 -19.21 -35.03
N ARG A 408 17.72 -19.51 -35.15
CA ARG A 408 18.76 -19.11 -34.18
C ARG A 408 20.10 -18.89 -34.85
N VAL A 409 20.97 -18.15 -34.18
CA VAL A 409 22.30 -17.80 -34.65
C VAL A 409 23.35 -18.75 -34.03
N THR A 410 24.38 -19.13 -34.77
CA THR A 410 25.47 -19.99 -34.30
C THR A 410 26.78 -19.72 -35.05
N LEU A 411 27.92 -19.85 -34.36
CA LEU A 411 29.26 -19.80 -34.95
C LEU A 411 29.65 -21.12 -35.62
N ASN A 412 28.91 -22.21 -35.38
CA ASN A 412 29.20 -23.54 -35.90
C ASN A 412 27.92 -24.28 -36.35
N LYS A 413 28.04 -25.09 -37.40
CA LYS A 413 26.92 -25.88 -37.96
C LYS A 413 26.59 -27.15 -37.17
N THR A 414 27.52 -27.66 -36.35
CA THR A 414 27.34 -28.93 -35.63
C THR A 414 26.78 -28.77 -34.22
N VAL A 415 27.14 -27.70 -33.54
CA VAL A 415 26.69 -27.38 -32.17
C VAL A 415 26.38 -25.90 -32.14
N VAL A 416 25.30 -25.53 -31.44
CA VAL A 416 24.95 -24.12 -31.21
C VAL A 416 26.02 -23.50 -30.32
N VAL A 417 26.85 -22.64 -30.90
CA VAL A 417 27.93 -21.94 -30.19
C VAL A 417 27.76 -20.45 -30.45
N LEU A 418 27.46 -19.69 -29.41
CA LEU A 418 27.30 -18.23 -29.50
C LEU A 418 28.60 -17.47 -29.21
N GLN A 419 29.57 -18.15 -28.59
CA GLN A 419 30.86 -17.57 -28.23
C GLN A 419 32.01 -18.48 -28.64
N LYS A 420 32.96 -17.96 -29.42
CA LYS A 420 34.16 -18.69 -29.84
C LYS A 420 35.24 -17.70 -30.24
N ASP A 421 36.51 -18.02 -29.94
CA ASP A 421 37.69 -17.27 -30.38
C ASP A 421 37.64 -15.75 -30.06
N GLY A 422 37.03 -15.39 -28.92
CA GLY A 422 36.92 -13.99 -28.46
C GLY A 422 35.74 -13.20 -29.01
N VAL A 423 34.89 -13.79 -29.85
CA VAL A 423 33.68 -13.18 -30.40
C VAL A 423 32.45 -13.70 -29.64
N ASN A 424 31.58 -12.79 -29.18
CA ASN A 424 30.32 -13.12 -28.52
C ASN A 424 29.12 -12.54 -29.31
N LEU A 425 28.41 -13.38 -30.06
CA LEU A 425 27.31 -12.93 -30.93
C LEU A 425 26.14 -12.31 -30.15
N MET A 426 26.00 -12.59 -28.86
CA MET A 426 24.98 -11.99 -28.00
C MET A 426 25.27 -10.50 -27.70
N GLU A 427 26.54 -10.11 -27.71
CA GLU A 427 26.97 -8.72 -27.56
C GLU A 427 26.86 -7.93 -28.86
N GLU A 428 27.02 -8.59 -30.02
CA GLU A 428 27.09 -7.93 -31.34
C GLU A 428 25.71 -7.75 -32.01
N LEU A 429 24.77 -8.69 -31.81
CA LEU A 429 23.46 -8.69 -32.49
C LEU A 429 22.32 -8.26 -31.56
N ARG A 430 21.28 -7.62 -32.12
CA ARG A 430 20.04 -7.29 -31.38
C ARG A 430 19.24 -8.54 -30.98
N SER A 431 19.22 -9.55 -31.84
CA SER A 431 18.51 -10.81 -31.65
C SER A 431 19.39 -11.97 -32.11
N VAL A 432 19.51 -13.00 -31.26
CA VAL A 432 20.25 -14.24 -31.56
C VAL A 432 19.33 -15.43 -31.85
N SER A 433 18.02 -15.27 -31.67
CA SER A 433 16.99 -16.23 -32.03
C SER A 433 15.64 -15.53 -32.20
N GLY A 434 14.71 -16.19 -32.86
CA GLY A 434 13.36 -15.69 -33.05
C GLY A 434 12.47 -16.65 -33.84
N THR A 435 11.28 -16.16 -34.16
CA THR A 435 10.28 -16.91 -34.93
C THR A 435 9.73 -16.02 -36.04
N THR A 436 9.58 -16.57 -37.24
CA THR A 436 8.97 -15.91 -38.40
C THR A 436 7.76 -16.71 -38.86
N THR A 437 6.63 -16.05 -39.12
CA THR A 437 5.42 -16.69 -39.66
C THR A 437 5.32 -16.46 -41.16
N CYS A 438 5.19 -17.53 -41.93
CA CYS A 438 4.91 -17.51 -43.37
C CYS A 438 3.41 -17.78 -43.55
N THR A 439 2.63 -16.77 -43.96
CA THR A 439 1.17 -16.88 -43.95
C THR A 439 0.63 -17.80 -45.05
N THR A 440 -0.63 -18.25 -44.96
CA THR A 440 -1.33 -18.98 -46.02
C THR A 440 -1.18 -18.26 -47.37
N GLY A 441 -0.84 -19.02 -48.41
CA GLY A 441 -0.58 -18.51 -49.76
C GLY A 441 0.75 -17.77 -49.94
N GLN A 442 1.50 -17.45 -48.87
CA GLN A 442 2.83 -16.86 -48.97
C GLN A 442 3.92 -17.92 -49.13
N THR A 443 4.63 -17.83 -50.24
CA THR A 443 5.76 -18.71 -50.57
C THR A 443 7.11 -18.11 -50.16
N LYS A 444 7.12 -16.85 -49.73
CA LYS A 444 8.31 -16.13 -49.25
C LYS A 444 7.99 -15.37 -47.96
N CYS A 445 8.88 -15.47 -46.98
CA CYS A 445 8.82 -14.78 -45.69
C CYS A 445 10.23 -14.30 -45.30
N PHE A 446 10.32 -13.34 -44.38
CA PHE A 446 11.58 -12.63 -44.08
C PHE A 446 12.01 -12.80 -42.61
N ILE A 447 13.30 -13.04 -42.39
CA ILE A 447 13.96 -12.96 -41.07
C ILE A 447 14.83 -11.71 -41.07
N SER A 448 14.77 -10.90 -40.00
CA SER A 448 15.55 -9.66 -39.89
C SER A 448 16.68 -9.82 -38.86
N ILE A 449 17.93 -9.62 -39.29
CA ILE A 449 19.12 -9.63 -38.44
C ILE A 449 19.68 -8.20 -38.39
N GLU A 450 19.99 -7.69 -37.19
CA GLU A 450 20.42 -6.30 -37.00
C GLU A 450 21.61 -6.19 -36.04
N LEU A 451 22.62 -5.39 -36.42
CA LEU A 451 23.79 -5.08 -35.59
C LEU A 451 23.45 -4.05 -34.49
N LYS A 452 23.98 -4.27 -33.28
CA LYS A 452 23.95 -3.28 -32.20
C LYS A 452 24.84 -2.07 -32.55
N PRO A 453 24.44 -0.84 -32.17
CA PRO A 453 25.17 0.38 -32.58
C PRO A 453 26.50 0.56 -31.86
N GLU A 454 26.67 -0.07 -30.70
CA GLU A 454 27.67 0.32 -29.71
C GLU A 454 28.92 -0.56 -29.73
N LYS A 455 28.91 -1.68 -30.46
CA LYS A 455 30.07 -2.57 -30.60
C LYS A 455 30.05 -3.18 -31.99
N ILE A 456 31.15 -2.99 -32.72
CA ILE A 456 31.45 -3.67 -33.98
C ILE A 456 32.65 -4.58 -33.72
N PRO A 457 32.68 -5.82 -34.21
CA PRO A 457 33.80 -6.72 -34.03
C PRO A 457 35.08 -6.14 -34.63
N GLN A 458 36.17 -6.14 -33.86
CA GLN A 458 37.50 -5.70 -34.32
C GLN A 458 38.13 -6.64 -35.36
N VAL A 459 37.53 -7.82 -35.55
CA VAL A 459 37.98 -8.89 -36.44
C VAL A 459 36.82 -9.28 -37.35
N GLU A 460 37.11 -9.67 -38.58
CA GLU A 460 36.12 -10.23 -39.50
C GLU A 460 35.47 -11.49 -38.90
N VAL A 461 34.14 -11.48 -38.74
CA VAL A 461 33.40 -12.57 -38.11
C VAL A 461 32.48 -13.23 -39.11
N TYR A 462 32.51 -14.57 -39.13
CA TYR A 462 31.55 -15.41 -39.84
C TYR A 462 30.65 -16.12 -38.86
N PHE A 463 29.34 -16.03 -39.08
CA PHE A 463 28.34 -16.78 -38.32
C PHE A 463 27.23 -17.30 -39.23
N PHE A 464 26.45 -18.23 -38.70
CA PHE A 464 25.34 -18.87 -39.40
C PHE A 464 24.02 -18.56 -38.72
N VAL A 465 22.97 -18.37 -39.50
CA VAL A 465 21.57 -18.42 -39.03
C VAL A 465 21.00 -19.77 -39.42
N GLU A 466 20.49 -20.51 -38.46
CA GLU A 466 19.94 -21.86 -38.60
C GLU A 466 18.43 -21.82 -38.45
N LEU A 467 17.69 -22.39 -39.41
CA LEU A 467 16.29 -22.79 -39.21
C LEU A 467 16.30 -24.13 -38.45
N TYR A 468 15.68 -24.22 -37.29
CA TYR A 468 15.77 -25.45 -36.48
C TYR A 468 14.46 -26.16 -36.24
N GLU A 469 13.33 -25.47 -36.36
CA GLU A 469 12.00 -26.05 -36.17
C GLU A 469 10.95 -25.33 -37.03
N ALA A 470 9.94 -26.05 -37.49
CA ALA A 470 8.79 -25.54 -38.23
C ALA A 470 7.51 -26.18 -37.67
N THR A 471 6.37 -25.52 -37.80
CA THR A 471 5.07 -26.07 -37.36
C THR A 471 4.62 -27.27 -38.18
N ALA A 472 3.65 -28.03 -37.66
CA ALA A 472 3.10 -29.23 -38.28
C ALA A 472 2.69 -29.02 -39.74
N GLY A 473 2.86 -30.05 -40.57
CA GLY A 473 2.64 -30.01 -42.02
C GLY A 473 3.78 -29.44 -42.85
N ALA A 474 4.80 -28.84 -42.23
CA ALA A 474 5.97 -28.30 -42.93
C ALA A 474 7.27 -28.96 -42.46
N ALA A 475 8.20 -29.18 -43.38
CA ALA A 475 9.51 -29.75 -43.09
C ALA A 475 10.63 -28.75 -43.44
N ILE A 476 11.75 -28.79 -42.71
CA ILE A 476 12.91 -27.95 -43.02
C ILE A 476 13.79 -28.65 -44.07
N ASN A 477 14.17 -27.94 -45.12
CA ASN A 477 15.15 -28.40 -46.09
C ASN A 477 16.54 -28.43 -45.46
N ASN A 478 17.06 -29.62 -45.15
CA ASN A 478 18.38 -29.79 -44.54
C ASN A 478 19.52 -29.13 -45.34
N SER A 479 19.42 -29.05 -46.67
CA SER A 479 20.44 -28.41 -47.52
C SER A 479 20.38 -26.89 -47.50
N ALA A 480 19.21 -26.31 -47.20
CA ALA A 480 18.95 -24.87 -47.16
C ALA A 480 18.68 -24.37 -45.73
N ARG A 481 19.16 -25.11 -44.72
CA ARG A 481 18.91 -24.87 -43.30
C ARG A 481 19.72 -23.70 -42.72
N PHE A 482 20.87 -23.40 -43.32
CA PHE A 482 21.82 -22.41 -42.82
C PHE A 482 22.01 -21.25 -43.80
N ALA A 483 22.03 -20.03 -43.29
CA ALA A 483 22.45 -18.82 -43.97
C ALA A 483 23.78 -18.33 -43.39
N GLN A 484 24.82 -18.17 -44.21
CA GLN A 484 26.12 -17.65 -43.77
C GLN A 484 26.16 -16.13 -43.89
N ILE A 485 26.44 -15.45 -42.79
CA ILE A 485 26.55 -13.99 -42.70
C ILE A 485 27.98 -13.62 -42.34
N LYS A 486 28.47 -12.56 -42.98
CA LYS A 486 29.78 -11.97 -42.79
C LYS A 486 29.65 -10.57 -42.18
N ILE A 487 30.31 -10.33 -41.05
CA ILE A 487 30.49 -8.99 -40.49
C ILE A 487 31.88 -8.50 -40.90
N LEU A 488 31.94 -7.38 -41.61
CA LEU A 488 33.20 -6.79 -42.02
C LEU A 488 33.83 -5.95 -40.90
N GLN A 489 35.16 -5.94 -40.88
CA GLN A 489 35.95 -5.07 -40.02
C GLN A 489 35.64 -3.61 -40.35
N SER A 490 35.45 -2.78 -39.32
CA SER A 490 35.40 -1.33 -39.51
C SER A 490 36.79 -0.85 -39.94
N ASP A 491 36.87 -0.14 -41.08
CA ASP A 491 38.09 0.52 -41.56
C ASP A 491 38.51 1.70 -40.64
N GLU A 492 37.70 2.06 -39.63
CA GLU A 492 38.09 3.03 -38.61
C GLU A 492 38.95 2.39 -37.52
N SER A 493 40.22 2.17 -37.82
CA SER A 493 41.26 1.93 -36.81
C SER A 493 41.62 3.22 -36.05
N GLN A 494 40.62 3.95 -35.54
CA GLN A 494 40.85 5.06 -34.62
C GLN A 494 40.82 4.54 -33.18
N SER A 495 41.90 4.75 -32.46
CA SER A 495 42.03 4.27 -31.08
C SER A 495 41.27 5.20 -30.13
N LEU A 496 40.20 4.70 -29.53
CA LEU A 496 39.46 5.43 -28.50
C LEU A 496 40.22 5.40 -27.17
N VAL A 497 40.40 6.56 -26.53
CA VAL A 497 41.10 6.76 -25.24
C VAL A 497 40.10 7.25 -24.19
N TYR A 498 40.12 6.64 -23.01
CA TYR A 498 39.18 6.93 -21.93
C TYR A 498 39.75 6.55 -20.54
N PHE A 499 39.18 7.12 -19.48
CA PHE A 499 39.44 6.67 -18.11
C PHE A 499 38.79 5.30 -17.85
N SER A 500 39.56 4.34 -17.33
CA SER A 500 39.06 3.00 -17.06
C SER A 500 38.13 2.97 -15.84
N VAL A 501 37.33 1.91 -15.73
CA VAL A 501 36.53 1.62 -14.52
C VAL A 501 37.47 1.60 -13.32
N GLY A 502 37.10 2.30 -12.26
CA GLY A 502 37.86 2.61 -11.05
C GLY A 502 38.46 4.02 -11.05
N SER A 503 38.55 4.67 -12.22
CA SER A 503 39.20 5.98 -12.39
C SER A 503 38.29 7.08 -12.93
N ARG A 504 37.03 6.79 -13.27
CA ARG A 504 36.08 7.77 -13.83
C ARG A 504 35.44 8.61 -12.74
N LEU A 505 35.04 7.97 -11.64
CA LEU A 505 34.48 8.62 -10.45
C LEU A 505 35.35 8.29 -9.23
N ALA A 506 36.64 8.59 -9.31
CA ALA A 506 37.62 8.21 -8.30
C ALA A 506 37.37 8.96 -6.98
N VAL A 507 37.63 8.30 -5.84
CA VAL A 507 37.33 8.86 -4.52
C VAL A 507 38.55 8.76 -3.62
N ALA A 508 38.94 9.89 -3.02
CA ALA A 508 40.08 9.98 -2.12
C ALA A 508 39.68 10.49 -0.74
N HIS A 509 40.25 9.87 0.30
CA HIS A 509 40.10 10.33 1.67
C HIS A 509 40.80 11.69 1.87
N LYS A 510 40.27 12.56 2.74
CA LYS A 510 40.86 13.88 3.07
C LYS A 510 42.33 13.89 3.54
N LYS A 511 42.92 12.73 3.84
CA LYS A 511 44.33 12.57 4.25
C LYS A 511 45.23 12.04 3.13
N ALA A 512 44.66 11.69 1.98
CA ALA A 512 45.41 11.19 0.84
C ALA A 512 46.27 12.31 0.25
N THR A 513 47.49 11.97 -0.14
CA THR A 513 48.45 12.88 -0.77
C THR A 513 48.64 12.59 -2.27
N LEU A 514 48.14 11.44 -2.72
CA LEU A 514 48.28 10.96 -4.09
C LEU A 514 47.02 10.18 -4.47
N ILE A 515 46.55 10.37 -5.71
CA ILE A 515 45.53 9.53 -6.33
C ILE A 515 46.03 9.11 -7.72
N SER A 516 45.93 7.81 -8.02
CA SER A 516 46.36 7.23 -9.28
C SER A 516 45.15 6.85 -10.12
N LEU A 517 45.12 7.31 -11.37
CA LEU A 517 44.05 7.08 -12.32
C LEU A 517 44.59 6.30 -13.51
N GLN A 518 43.82 5.34 -14.00
CA GLN A 518 44.20 4.54 -15.15
C GLN A 518 43.46 5.02 -16.40
N VAL A 519 44.22 5.31 -17.44
CA VAL A 519 43.72 5.71 -18.76
C VAL A 519 43.99 4.56 -19.72
N ALA A 520 42.95 4.09 -20.41
CA ALA A 520 43.00 2.93 -21.29
C ALA A 520 42.69 3.31 -22.75
N ARG A 521 43.15 2.48 -23.68
CA ARG A 521 42.78 2.53 -25.10
C ARG A 521 42.24 1.19 -25.60
N ASP A 522 41.20 1.23 -26.44
CA ASP A 522 40.39 0.05 -26.79
C ASP A 522 40.96 -0.81 -27.94
N SER A 523 41.40 -0.18 -29.04
CA SER A 523 41.85 -0.84 -30.27
C SER A 523 43.01 -0.06 -30.92
N GLY A 524 43.87 -0.70 -31.72
CA GLY A 524 44.97 0.00 -32.45
C GLY A 524 46.31 0.10 -31.72
N THR A 525 46.76 -0.96 -31.01
CA THR A 525 48.08 -0.94 -30.33
C THR A 525 49.29 -0.83 -31.26
N GLY A 526 49.12 -0.85 -32.58
CA GLY A 526 50.22 -0.82 -33.56
C GLY A 526 50.90 0.54 -33.72
N LEU A 527 50.23 1.65 -33.35
CA LEU A 527 50.76 3.01 -33.50
C LEU A 527 50.97 3.68 -32.13
N MET A 528 52.00 4.53 -32.07
CA MET A 528 52.25 5.43 -30.94
C MET A 528 51.21 6.55 -30.97
N MET A 529 50.62 6.87 -29.82
CA MET A 529 49.69 7.99 -29.68
C MET A 529 49.96 8.76 -28.40
N SER A 530 49.47 10.00 -28.36
CA SER A 530 49.52 10.82 -27.16
C SER A 530 48.25 11.60 -26.96
N VAL A 531 47.87 11.83 -25.71
CA VAL A 531 46.74 12.68 -25.33
C VAL A 531 47.19 13.62 -24.23
N ASN A 532 46.79 14.89 -24.28
CA ASN A 532 47.05 15.82 -23.20
C ASN A 532 45.99 15.67 -22.11
N PHE A 533 46.37 16.01 -20.88
CA PHE A 533 45.44 16.06 -19.77
C PHE A 533 45.67 17.32 -18.94
N SER A 534 44.61 17.80 -18.31
CA SER A 534 44.68 18.92 -17.36
C SER A 534 43.67 18.73 -16.24
N THR A 535 44.09 19.06 -15.02
CA THR A 535 43.22 19.14 -13.84
C THR A 535 42.43 20.45 -13.86
N GLN A 536 41.12 20.38 -13.70
CA GLN A 536 40.20 21.52 -13.69
C GLN A 536 39.39 21.55 -12.40
N GLU A 537 39.11 22.76 -11.88
CA GLU A 537 38.19 22.94 -10.76
C GLU A 537 36.74 22.67 -11.20
N LEU A 538 35.88 22.28 -10.26
CA LEU A 538 34.45 22.14 -10.54
C LEU A 538 33.81 23.53 -10.70
N ARG A 539 33.05 23.73 -11.78
CA ARG A 539 32.48 25.05 -12.14
C ARG A 539 31.51 25.62 -11.10
N SER A 540 30.71 24.77 -10.45
CA SER A 540 29.77 25.17 -9.40
C SER A 540 29.56 24.05 -8.41
N ALA A 541 29.14 24.38 -7.19
CA ALA A 541 28.78 23.38 -6.19
C ALA A 541 27.52 22.60 -6.60
N GLU A 542 27.50 21.28 -6.36
CA GLU A 542 26.37 20.40 -6.68
C GLU A 542 25.62 20.01 -5.39
N THR A 543 24.30 20.20 -5.32
CA THR A 543 23.48 19.77 -4.18
C THR A 543 22.97 18.35 -4.38
N ILE A 544 23.29 17.43 -3.46
CA ILE A 544 22.79 16.05 -3.46
C ILE A 544 22.20 15.74 -2.08
N GLY A 545 20.89 15.49 -2.05
CA GLY A 545 20.16 15.33 -0.78
C GLY A 545 20.34 16.56 0.10
N ARG A 546 20.90 16.37 1.30
CA ARG A 546 21.19 17.46 2.25
C ARG A 546 22.62 18.00 2.17
N THR A 547 23.48 17.40 1.33
CA THR A 547 24.90 17.72 1.28
C THR A 547 25.23 18.48 0.00
N ILE A 548 26.16 19.43 0.11
CA ILE A 548 26.67 20.21 -1.02
C ILE A 548 28.06 19.70 -1.37
N ILE A 549 28.23 19.17 -2.58
CA ILE A 549 29.54 18.85 -3.15
C ILE A 549 30.18 20.16 -3.56
N SER A 550 31.20 20.57 -2.80
CA SER A 550 31.88 21.85 -3.03
C SER A 550 33.00 21.71 -4.07
N PRO A 551 33.33 22.74 -4.85
CA PRO A 551 34.51 22.72 -5.70
C PRO A 551 35.80 22.54 -4.88
N ALA A 552 36.69 21.66 -5.31
CA ALA A 552 38.04 21.60 -4.76
C ALA A 552 38.88 22.69 -5.43
N ILE A 553 39.65 23.45 -4.65
CA ILE A 553 40.39 24.62 -5.13
C ILE A 553 41.82 24.23 -5.49
N SER A 554 42.24 24.67 -6.67
CA SER A 554 43.57 24.50 -7.22
C SER A 554 44.66 25.15 -6.36
N GLY A 555 45.78 24.44 -6.19
CA GLY A 555 46.91 24.86 -5.34
C GLY A 555 46.63 24.83 -3.83
N LYS A 556 45.40 24.45 -3.42
CA LYS A 556 44.97 24.28 -2.03
C LYS A 556 44.60 22.83 -1.73
N ASP A 557 43.67 22.26 -2.48
CA ASP A 557 43.20 20.88 -2.31
C ASP A 557 43.97 19.88 -3.20
N PHE A 558 44.37 20.31 -4.40
CA PHE A 558 45.20 19.53 -5.34
C PHE A 558 46.21 20.44 -6.07
N VAL A 559 47.25 19.84 -6.62
CA VAL A 559 48.26 20.55 -7.44
C VAL A 559 47.82 20.56 -8.90
N ILE A 560 47.86 21.72 -9.56
CA ILE A 560 47.62 21.82 -11.02
C ILE A 560 48.60 20.90 -11.72
N THR A 561 48.06 19.92 -12.43
CA THR A 561 48.86 18.96 -13.18
C THR A 561 48.39 18.99 -14.62
N GLU A 562 49.26 19.46 -15.51
CA GLU A 562 49.08 19.40 -16.95
C GLU A 562 50.23 18.59 -17.56
N GLY A 563 49.93 17.79 -18.57
CA GLY A 563 50.94 16.97 -19.20
C GLY A 563 50.41 16.19 -20.39
N THR A 564 51.30 15.41 -20.99
CA THR A 564 50.99 14.55 -22.13
C THR A 564 51.17 13.10 -21.72
N LEU A 565 50.10 12.31 -21.83
CA LEU A 565 50.13 10.87 -21.69
C LEU A 565 50.52 10.26 -23.04
N VAL A 566 51.60 9.48 -23.05
CA VAL A 566 52.11 8.80 -24.23
C VAL A 566 51.84 7.30 -24.10
N PHE A 567 51.22 6.71 -25.13
CA PHE A 567 50.99 5.28 -25.21
C PHE A 567 51.96 4.68 -26.23
N GLU A 568 52.91 3.88 -25.73
CA GLU A 568 53.85 3.15 -26.58
C GLU A 568 53.13 2.09 -27.43
N PRO A 569 53.67 1.72 -28.62
CA PRO A 569 53.13 0.60 -29.39
C PRO A 569 53.03 -0.66 -28.52
N GLY A 570 51.86 -1.30 -28.50
CA GLY A 570 51.54 -2.46 -27.64
C GLY A 570 50.96 -2.11 -26.27
N GLN A 571 51.13 -0.88 -25.77
CA GLN A 571 50.69 -0.49 -24.43
C GLN A 571 49.18 -0.18 -24.40
N ARG A 572 48.38 -0.91 -23.61
CA ARG A 572 46.91 -0.73 -23.55
C ARG A 572 46.42 0.25 -22.49
N SER A 573 47.21 0.50 -21.45
CA SER A 573 46.87 1.47 -20.41
C SER A 573 48.10 2.16 -19.86
N THR A 574 47.89 3.37 -19.36
CA THR A 574 48.89 4.20 -18.66
C THR A 574 48.29 4.66 -17.33
N VAL A 575 49.14 4.98 -16.36
CA VAL A 575 48.71 5.50 -15.05
C VAL A 575 49.07 6.98 -14.98
N LEU A 576 48.08 7.77 -14.57
CA LEU A 576 48.17 9.20 -14.29
C LEU A 576 48.11 9.41 -12.77
N ASP A 577 49.19 9.93 -12.20
CA ASP A 577 49.25 10.25 -10.77
C ASP A 577 48.97 11.74 -10.54
N VAL A 578 48.06 12.03 -9.61
CA VAL A 578 47.69 13.40 -9.21
C VAL A 578 47.99 13.62 -7.74
N ILE A 579 48.68 14.73 -7.46
CA ILE A 579 49.13 15.09 -6.11
C ILE A 579 48.06 15.91 -5.41
N LEU A 580 47.66 15.42 -4.23
CA LEU A 580 46.69 16.07 -3.34
C LEU A 580 47.43 16.78 -2.19
N THR A 581 46.87 17.89 -1.71
CA THR A 581 47.51 18.75 -0.70
C THR A 581 46.68 18.85 0.59
N PRO A 582 46.53 17.75 1.36
CA PRO A 582 45.62 17.71 2.52
C PRO A 582 46.00 18.69 3.64
N GLU A 583 47.27 19.05 3.79
CA GLU A 583 47.73 20.01 4.81
C GLU A 583 47.38 21.47 4.50
N ARG A 584 47.14 21.81 3.23
CA ARG A 584 46.81 23.17 2.77
C ARG A 584 45.39 23.28 2.19
N GLY A 585 44.53 22.31 2.52
CA GLY A 585 43.18 22.19 1.98
C GLY A 585 42.35 23.47 2.16
N SER A 586 41.47 23.71 1.20
CA SER A 586 40.54 24.85 1.25
C SER A 586 39.54 24.74 2.39
N LEU A 587 38.89 25.85 2.74
CA LEU A 587 37.86 25.91 3.79
C LEU A 587 36.49 25.36 3.34
N ASN A 588 36.37 24.95 2.07
CA ASN A 588 35.14 24.37 1.54
C ASN A 588 34.76 23.11 2.33
N SER A 589 33.45 22.88 2.49
CA SER A 589 32.95 21.68 3.17
C SER A 589 33.19 20.43 2.32
N PHE A 590 33.43 19.29 3.00
CA PHE A 590 33.44 17.98 2.34
C PHE A 590 32.01 17.50 2.10
N PRO A 591 31.77 16.72 1.03
CA PRO A 591 32.71 16.27 0.02
C PRO A 591 33.09 17.38 -0.98
N LYS A 592 34.35 17.35 -1.47
CA LYS A 592 34.85 18.29 -2.49
C LYS A 592 35.07 17.57 -3.81
N ARG A 593 34.90 18.24 -4.95
CA ARG A 593 35.11 17.62 -6.27
C ARG A 593 35.89 18.51 -7.21
N PHE A 594 36.73 17.89 -8.02
CA PHE A 594 37.42 18.50 -9.15
C PHE A 594 37.46 17.49 -10.30
N GLN A 595 37.84 17.93 -11.49
CA GLN A 595 37.77 17.11 -12.71
C GLN A 595 39.13 17.01 -13.39
N ILE A 596 39.32 15.98 -14.20
CA ILE A 596 40.46 15.85 -15.09
C ILE A 596 39.94 15.54 -16.48
N VAL A 597 40.35 16.36 -17.44
CA VAL A 597 39.87 16.28 -18.81
C VAL A 597 41.03 15.88 -19.72
N LEU A 598 40.78 14.89 -20.57
CA LEU A 598 41.66 14.53 -21.68
C LEU A 598 41.35 15.43 -22.89
N PHE A 599 42.37 15.96 -23.57
CA PHE A 599 42.22 16.82 -24.75
C PHE A 599 43.41 16.69 -25.72
N ASP A 600 43.32 17.33 -26.90
CA ASP A 600 44.36 17.33 -27.96
C ASP A 600 44.94 15.93 -28.29
N PRO A 601 44.12 14.97 -28.76
CA PRO A 601 44.59 13.63 -29.09
C PRO A 601 45.42 13.63 -30.39
N LYS A 602 46.57 12.94 -30.38
CA LYS A 602 47.51 12.82 -31.51
C LYS A 602 47.80 11.36 -31.84
N GLY A 603 48.12 11.09 -33.11
CA GLY A 603 48.47 9.74 -33.57
C GLY A 603 47.28 8.84 -33.87
N GLY A 604 46.16 9.42 -34.35
CA GLY A 604 44.94 8.66 -34.70
C GLY A 604 44.05 8.31 -33.50
N ALA A 605 44.30 8.91 -32.34
CA ALA A 605 43.50 8.75 -31.15
C ALA A 605 42.23 9.63 -31.19
N ARG A 606 41.13 9.13 -30.63
CA ARG A 606 39.94 9.91 -30.29
C ARG A 606 39.64 9.76 -28.81
N ILE A 607 39.05 10.77 -28.20
CA ILE A 607 38.70 10.76 -26.78
C ILE A 607 37.21 10.40 -26.68
N ASP A 608 36.88 9.52 -25.73
CA ASP A 608 35.48 9.19 -25.46
C ASP A 608 34.72 10.42 -24.93
N LYS A 609 33.54 10.70 -25.48
CA LYS A 609 32.75 11.89 -25.14
C LYS A 609 32.27 11.90 -23.68
N VAL A 610 32.07 10.73 -23.07
CA VAL A 610 31.55 10.59 -21.69
C VAL A 610 32.69 10.24 -20.73
N TYR A 611 33.56 9.31 -21.12
CA TYR A 611 34.65 8.78 -20.28
C TYR A 611 36.00 9.45 -20.52
N GLY A 612 36.05 10.53 -21.31
CA GLY A 612 37.20 11.41 -21.47
C GLY A 612 37.46 12.34 -20.29
N THR A 613 36.50 12.45 -19.37
CA THR A 613 36.59 13.25 -18.15
C THR A 613 36.45 12.36 -16.91
N ALA A 614 37.30 12.57 -15.91
CA ALA A 614 37.23 11.90 -14.62
C ALA A 614 36.90 12.90 -13.50
N ASN A 615 35.88 12.59 -12.70
CA ASN A 615 35.50 13.39 -11.54
C ASN A 615 36.08 12.78 -10.26
N ILE A 616 36.92 13.54 -9.57
CA ILE A 616 37.57 13.08 -8.35
C ILE A 616 36.87 13.72 -7.16
N THR A 617 36.36 12.88 -6.26
CA THR A 617 35.65 13.33 -5.05
C THR A 617 36.53 13.11 -3.81
N LEU A 618 36.84 14.18 -3.10
CA LEU A 618 37.50 14.17 -1.81
C LEU A 618 36.44 14.05 -0.71
N VAL A 619 36.57 13.04 0.15
CA VAL A 619 35.57 12.70 1.17
C VAL A 619 36.13 12.83 2.59
N SER A 620 35.25 13.02 3.56
CA SER A 620 35.66 13.35 4.92
C SER A 620 36.15 12.16 5.76
N ASP A 621 35.68 10.94 5.44
CA ASP A 621 35.97 9.70 6.16
C ASP A 621 36.04 8.46 5.23
N ALA A 622 36.53 7.34 5.75
CA ALA A 622 36.79 6.12 4.99
C ALA A 622 35.52 5.35 4.61
N ASP A 623 34.45 5.43 5.40
CA ASP A 623 33.17 4.81 5.08
C ASP A 623 32.45 5.58 3.96
N SER A 624 32.53 6.91 3.97
CA SER A 624 32.12 7.77 2.86
C SER A 624 32.88 7.43 1.59
N GLN A 625 34.19 7.15 1.68
CA GLN A 625 34.99 6.71 0.53
C GLN A 625 34.48 5.39 -0.06
N ALA A 626 34.14 4.42 0.79
CA ALA A 626 33.63 3.13 0.36
C ALA A 626 32.29 3.24 -0.37
N ILE A 627 31.38 4.12 0.07
CA ILE A 627 30.08 4.33 -0.55
C ILE A 627 30.22 5.09 -1.87
N TRP A 628 30.89 6.25 -1.86
CA TRP A 628 31.11 7.04 -3.09
C TRP A 628 31.84 6.24 -4.17
N GLY A 629 32.76 5.34 -3.80
CA GLY A 629 33.49 4.49 -4.73
C GLY A 629 32.60 3.50 -5.51
N LEU A 630 31.37 3.23 -5.04
CA LEU A 630 30.41 2.41 -5.79
C LEU A 630 29.84 3.12 -7.02
N ALA A 631 29.88 4.47 -7.06
CA ALA A 631 29.29 5.26 -8.13
C ALA A 631 29.97 4.98 -9.48
N ASP A 632 31.27 4.70 -9.44
CA ASP A 632 32.09 4.34 -10.61
C ASP A 632 31.63 3.02 -11.23
N GLN A 633 31.29 2.01 -10.43
CA GLN A 633 30.76 0.73 -10.93
C GLN A 633 29.42 0.89 -11.67
N LEU A 634 28.64 1.91 -11.31
CA LEU A 634 27.40 2.27 -12.01
C LEU A 634 27.65 3.20 -13.20
N HIS A 635 28.86 3.73 -13.40
CA HIS A 635 29.22 4.65 -14.49
C HIS A 635 29.78 3.89 -15.71
N GLN A 636 29.02 2.91 -16.14
CA GLN A 636 29.25 2.03 -17.29
C GLN A 636 27.91 1.35 -17.63
N PRO A 637 27.79 0.66 -18.78
CA PRO A 637 26.61 -0.16 -19.06
C PRO A 637 26.35 -1.14 -17.90
N VAL A 638 25.21 -0.99 -17.23
CA VAL A 638 24.89 -1.71 -16.00
C VAL A 638 24.28 -3.07 -16.36
N ASN A 639 24.89 -4.15 -15.87
CA ASN A 639 24.29 -5.48 -15.92
C ASN A 639 23.71 -5.85 -14.54
N ASP A 640 22.86 -6.88 -14.51
CA ASP A 640 22.22 -7.35 -13.29
C ASP A 640 23.23 -7.76 -12.20
N ASP A 641 24.39 -8.28 -12.56
CA ASP A 641 25.43 -8.70 -11.60
C ASP A 641 26.07 -7.51 -10.87
N ILE A 642 26.41 -6.45 -11.60
CA ILE A 642 26.93 -5.19 -11.04
C ILE A 642 25.87 -4.57 -10.15
N LEU A 643 24.62 -4.50 -10.62
CA LEU A 643 23.51 -3.94 -9.88
C LEU A 643 23.28 -4.67 -8.55
N ASN A 644 23.21 -6.00 -8.58
CA ASN A 644 23.02 -6.81 -7.37
C ASN A 644 24.20 -6.67 -6.39
N ARG A 645 25.44 -6.59 -6.88
CA ARG A 645 26.62 -6.35 -6.02
C ARG A 645 26.57 -4.99 -5.33
N VAL A 646 26.21 -3.94 -6.06
CA VAL A 646 26.11 -2.58 -5.51
C VAL A 646 24.97 -2.51 -4.49
N LEU A 647 23.78 -3.03 -4.83
CA LEU A 647 22.62 -3.08 -3.92
C LEU A 647 22.93 -3.87 -2.64
N HIS A 648 23.59 -5.03 -2.75
CA HIS A 648 24.01 -5.80 -1.58
C HIS A 648 24.97 -5.01 -0.69
N THR A 649 25.91 -4.27 -1.28
CA THR A 649 26.85 -3.43 -0.52
C THR A 649 26.13 -2.28 0.19
N ILE A 650 25.15 -1.64 -0.47
CA ILE A 650 24.31 -0.60 0.12
C ILE A 650 23.48 -1.19 1.28
N SER A 651 22.84 -2.34 1.09
CA SER A 651 22.05 -3.03 2.13
C SER A 651 22.87 -3.25 3.41
N MET A 652 24.10 -3.74 3.28
CA MET A 652 25.01 -3.91 4.42
C MET A 652 25.39 -2.59 5.11
N LYS A 653 25.58 -1.50 4.35
CA LYS A 653 25.93 -0.18 4.90
C LYS A 653 24.73 0.56 5.50
N VAL A 654 23.52 0.23 5.09
CA VAL A 654 22.28 0.81 5.64
C VAL A 654 21.90 0.17 6.98
N ALA A 655 22.53 -0.93 7.39
CA ALA A 655 22.25 -1.58 8.68
C ALA A 655 22.62 -0.71 9.92
N THR A 656 23.50 0.29 9.76
CA THR A 656 23.95 1.21 10.83
C THR A 656 23.54 2.66 10.54
N GLU A 657 23.55 3.51 11.57
CA GLU A 657 23.36 4.96 11.40
C GLU A 657 24.53 5.58 10.62
N ASN A 658 24.22 6.46 9.68
CA ASN A 658 25.15 7.03 8.71
C ASN A 658 25.24 8.56 8.85
N THR A 659 26.33 9.16 8.36
CA THR A 659 26.47 10.63 8.31
C THR A 659 25.67 11.23 7.14
N ASP A 660 25.41 12.54 7.16
CA ASP A 660 24.71 13.23 6.05
C ASP A 660 25.46 13.05 4.70
N GLU A 661 26.80 13.05 4.71
CA GLU A 661 27.63 12.78 3.54
C GLU A 661 27.40 11.35 3.01
N GLN A 662 27.37 10.36 3.89
CA GLN A 662 27.14 8.96 3.54
C GLN A 662 25.71 8.73 3.02
N LEU A 663 24.69 9.32 3.67
CA LEU A 663 23.30 9.24 3.23
C LEU A 663 23.09 9.92 1.87
N SER A 664 23.76 11.05 1.64
CA SER A 664 23.71 11.76 0.35
C SER A 664 24.41 10.96 -0.76
N ALA A 665 25.53 10.30 -0.44
CA ALA A 665 26.20 9.37 -1.35
C ALA A 665 25.29 8.19 -1.71
N MET A 666 24.63 7.58 -0.72
CA MET A 666 23.65 6.51 -0.95
C MET A 666 22.49 7.00 -1.82
N MET A 667 21.97 8.20 -1.57
CA MET A 667 20.92 8.79 -2.39
C MET A 667 21.36 8.94 -3.85
N HIS A 668 22.57 9.45 -4.11
CA HIS A 668 23.13 9.55 -5.47
C HIS A 668 23.22 8.18 -6.18
N LEU A 669 23.71 7.16 -5.47
CA LEU A 669 23.77 5.79 -6.02
C LEU A 669 22.38 5.26 -6.35
N ILE A 670 21.43 5.43 -5.43
CA ILE A 670 20.08 4.92 -5.58
C ILE A 670 19.36 5.64 -6.72
N GLU A 671 19.52 6.95 -6.87
CA GLU A 671 18.96 7.73 -7.98
C GLU A 671 19.46 7.20 -9.33
N LYS A 672 20.77 6.93 -9.44
CA LYS A 672 21.37 6.33 -10.65
C LYS A 672 20.82 4.94 -10.93
N ILE A 673 20.64 4.11 -9.90
CA ILE A 673 20.00 2.79 -10.01
C ILE A 673 18.55 2.91 -10.49
N THR A 674 17.75 3.81 -9.91
CA THR A 674 16.35 4.01 -10.33
C THR A 674 16.23 4.52 -11.77
N THR A 675 17.21 5.29 -12.23
CA THR A 675 17.29 5.73 -13.64
C THR A 675 17.52 4.53 -14.56
N GLU A 676 18.42 3.62 -14.18
CA GLU A 676 18.60 2.37 -14.92
C GLU A 676 17.33 1.51 -14.92
N GLY A 677 16.62 1.44 -13.80
CA GLY A 677 15.33 0.76 -13.67
C GLY A 677 14.21 1.30 -14.58
N LYS A 678 14.34 2.56 -15.04
CA LYS A 678 13.44 3.15 -16.05
C LYS A 678 13.77 2.67 -17.47
N ASN A 679 15.03 2.37 -17.74
CA ASN A 679 15.51 1.90 -19.05
C ASN A 679 15.37 0.37 -19.19
N GLN A 680 15.72 -0.37 -18.14
CA GLN A 680 15.68 -1.82 -18.08
C GLN A 680 14.90 -2.29 -16.84
N ALA A 681 14.05 -3.31 -17.01
CA ALA A 681 13.28 -3.87 -15.90
C ALA A 681 14.20 -4.58 -14.89
N PHE A 682 14.06 -4.25 -13.61
CA PHE A 682 14.78 -4.93 -12.53
C PHE A 682 14.40 -6.41 -12.41
N SER A 683 15.40 -7.26 -12.20
CA SER A 683 15.20 -8.65 -11.76
C SER A 683 14.57 -8.76 -10.38
N VAL A 684 13.99 -9.92 -10.06
CA VAL A 684 13.33 -10.16 -8.76
C VAL A 684 14.29 -9.93 -7.59
N ALA A 685 15.56 -10.36 -7.72
CA ALA A 685 16.57 -10.19 -6.67
C ALA A 685 16.90 -8.71 -6.40
N SER A 686 17.12 -7.91 -7.46
CA SER A 686 17.41 -6.48 -7.33
C SER A 686 16.22 -5.70 -6.77
N ARG A 687 14.98 -6.05 -7.17
CA ARG A 687 13.74 -5.48 -6.59
C ARG A 687 13.65 -5.71 -5.08
N THR A 688 13.89 -6.95 -4.63
CA THR A 688 13.82 -7.30 -3.20
C THR A 688 14.89 -6.55 -2.39
N LEU A 689 16.14 -6.55 -2.86
CA LEU A 689 17.24 -5.85 -2.17
C LEU A 689 16.98 -4.34 -2.06
N PHE A 690 16.49 -3.72 -3.13
CA PHE A 690 16.14 -2.30 -3.10
C PHE A 690 15.03 -2.03 -2.08
N TYR A 691 13.99 -2.85 -2.06
CA TYR A 691 12.89 -2.70 -1.12
C TYR A 691 13.32 -2.86 0.35
N GLU A 692 14.23 -3.80 0.63
CA GLU A 692 14.84 -3.97 1.97
C GLU A 692 15.68 -2.76 2.41
N ILE A 693 16.40 -2.13 1.47
CA ILE A 693 17.14 -0.89 1.73
C ILE A 693 16.18 0.23 2.15
N LEU A 694 15.10 0.45 1.40
CA LEU A 694 14.09 1.45 1.75
C LEU A 694 13.44 1.16 3.11
N CYS A 695 13.14 -0.11 3.38
CA CYS A 695 12.59 -0.54 4.67
C CYS A 695 13.53 -0.24 5.84
N SER A 696 14.83 -0.41 5.64
CA SER A 696 15.86 -0.13 6.66
C SER A 696 16.08 1.37 6.86
N LEU A 697 15.90 2.20 5.83
CA LEU A 697 16.04 3.67 5.90
C LEU A 697 14.84 4.35 6.57
N ILE A 698 13.63 3.79 6.45
CA ILE A 698 12.41 4.35 7.06
C ILE A 698 12.21 3.95 8.54
N ASN A 699 13.06 3.07 9.06
CA ASN A 699 12.95 2.56 10.42
C ASN A 699 12.94 3.71 11.45
N PRO A 700 11.88 3.87 12.26
CA PRO A 700 11.73 4.99 13.19
C PRO A 700 12.73 4.98 14.36
N LYS A 701 13.45 3.86 14.58
CA LYS A 701 14.49 3.77 15.61
C LYS A 701 15.76 4.55 15.23
N ARG A 702 15.94 4.88 13.95
CA ARG A 702 17.11 5.58 13.43
C ARG A 702 17.03 7.08 13.68
N LYS A 703 18.17 7.71 13.98
CA LYS A 703 18.25 9.17 14.15
C LYS A 703 18.71 9.90 12.90
N ASP A 704 19.54 9.26 12.08
CA ASP A 704 20.19 9.84 10.91
C ASP A 704 19.21 10.15 9.75
N THR A 705 18.27 9.24 9.48
CA THR A 705 17.28 9.42 8.40
C THR A 705 16.10 10.32 8.77
N LYS A 706 16.14 10.94 9.96
CA LYS A 706 15.04 11.72 10.51
C LYS A 706 14.82 13.02 9.71
N GLY A 707 13.62 13.17 9.16
CA GLY A 707 13.22 14.29 8.29
C GLY A 707 13.86 14.28 6.90
N PHE A 708 14.49 13.19 6.47
CA PHE A 708 15.16 13.12 5.17
C PHE A 708 14.13 12.87 4.06
N SER A 709 13.38 13.92 3.70
CA SER A 709 12.24 13.84 2.79
C SER A 709 12.59 13.50 1.34
N HIS A 710 13.86 13.53 0.94
CA HIS A 710 14.25 13.17 -0.43
C HIS A 710 14.09 11.67 -0.75
N PHE A 711 14.06 10.80 0.26
CA PHE A 711 13.82 9.36 0.02
C PHE A 711 12.40 9.06 -0.49
N THR A 712 11.46 10.00 -0.36
CA THR A 712 10.10 9.85 -0.89
C THR A 712 10.10 9.85 -2.41
N GLU A 713 10.86 10.74 -3.03
CA GLU A 713 11.02 10.83 -4.50
C GLU A 713 11.74 9.59 -5.04
N VAL A 714 12.74 9.10 -4.31
CA VAL A 714 13.42 7.84 -4.63
C VAL A 714 12.43 6.66 -4.59
N THR A 715 11.58 6.61 -3.56
CA THR A 715 10.56 5.56 -3.39
C THR A 715 9.52 5.61 -4.52
N GLU A 716 9.11 6.81 -4.92
CA GLU A 716 8.20 7.02 -6.06
C GLU A 716 8.84 6.58 -7.38
N ASN A 717 10.07 7.01 -7.66
CA ASN A 717 10.81 6.60 -8.85
C ASN A 717 11.00 5.07 -8.91
N PHE A 718 11.30 4.44 -7.77
CA PHE A 718 11.36 2.99 -7.65
C PHE A 718 10.02 2.34 -7.94
N ALA A 719 8.91 2.83 -7.37
CA ALA A 719 7.57 2.31 -7.63
C ALA A 719 7.22 2.32 -9.12
N PHE A 720 7.57 3.39 -9.85
CA PHE A 720 7.36 3.44 -11.30
C PHE A 720 8.28 2.50 -12.10
N SER A 721 9.51 2.26 -11.63
CA SER A 721 10.43 1.30 -12.26
C SER A 721 9.96 -0.16 -12.15
N LEU A 722 9.11 -0.48 -11.16
CA LEU A 722 8.52 -1.82 -11.03
C LEU A 722 7.59 -2.18 -12.20
N LEU A 723 7.12 -1.18 -12.94
CA LEU A 723 6.19 -1.32 -14.05
C LEU A 723 6.88 -1.37 -15.43
N THR A 724 8.21 -1.30 -15.47
CA THR A 724 8.98 -1.46 -16.72
C THR A 724 8.71 -2.87 -17.28
N ASN A 725 8.35 -2.95 -18.58
CA ASN A 725 7.91 -4.18 -19.28
C ASN A 725 6.58 -4.79 -18.81
N VAL A 726 5.78 -4.10 -17.99
CA VAL A 726 4.43 -4.55 -17.62
C VAL A 726 3.43 -4.06 -18.66
N THR A 727 2.69 -4.98 -19.29
CA THR A 727 1.64 -4.62 -20.25
C THR A 727 0.44 -4.00 -19.55
N CYS A 728 -0.25 -3.09 -20.25
CA CYS A 728 -1.42 -2.44 -19.71
C CYS A 728 -2.58 -3.44 -19.55
N SER A 729 -3.24 -3.41 -18.39
CA SER A 729 -4.25 -4.41 -18.04
C SER A 729 -5.67 -4.04 -18.46
N SER A 730 -6.39 -5.00 -19.05
CA SER A 730 -7.86 -5.09 -18.97
C SER A 730 -8.26 -5.61 -17.58
N PRO A 731 -9.52 -5.45 -17.10
CA PRO A 731 -9.85 -5.60 -15.67
C PRO A 731 -9.69 -7.06 -15.20
N GLY A 732 -8.50 -7.37 -14.65
CA GLY A 732 -8.10 -8.64 -14.06
C GLY A 732 -6.58 -8.70 -13.90
N GLU A 733 -6.11 -8.67 -12.64
CA GLU A 733 -4.76 -8.88 -12.03
C GLU A 733 -3.42 -8.70 -12.80
N LYS A 734 -3.35 -8.56 -14.12
CA LYS A 734 -2.11 -8.64 -14.93
C LYS A 734 -1.29 -7.34 -15.06
N GLY A 735 -1.43 -6.38 -14.15
CA GLY A 735 -0.75 -5.08 -14.22
C GLY A 735 -0.58 -4.38 -12.88
N LYS A 736 -0.55 -5.19 -11.81
CA LYS A 736 -0.40 -4.77 -10.43
C LYS A 736 0.87 -5.38 -9.86
N THR A 737 1.73 -4.55 -9.27
CA THR A 737 2.85 -5.01 -8.45
C THR A 737 2.64 -4.50 -7.03
N ILE A 738 2.70 -5.40 -6.05
CA ILE A 738 2.54 -5.09 -4.62
C ILE A 738 3.82 -5.50 -3.89
N LEU A 739 4.35 -4.61 -3.07
CA LEU A 739 5.44 -4.89 -2.13
C LEU A 739 4.96 -4.49 -0.73
N ASP A 740 4.76 -5.47 0.15
CA ASP A 740 4.15 -5.28 1.47
C ASP A 740 4.91 -5.99 2.60
N SER A 741 6.07 -6.61 2.31
CA SER A 741 6.86 -7.36 3.29
C SER A 741 7.51 -6.51 4.39
N CYS A 742 7.55 -5.18 4.22
CA CYS A 742 8.07 -4.26 5.22
C CYS A 742 6.97 -3.83 6.20
N PRO A 743 7.24 -3.76 7.53
CA PRO A 743 6.26 -3.29 8.51
C PRO A 743 5.99 -1.78 8.43
N TYR A 744 6.92 -0.99 7.86
CA TYR A 744 6.87 0.48 7.87
C TYR A 744 6.51 1.10 6.52
N LEU A 745 6.53 0.31 5.45
CA LEU A 745 6.39 0.75 4.06
C LEU A 745 5.56 -0.28 3.31
N SER A 746 4.68 0.18 2.42
CA SER A 746 3.94 -0.66 1.48
C SER A 746 3.82 0.10 0.16
N ILE A 747 4.17 -0.54 -0.95
CA ILE A 747 4.16 0.06 -2.29
C ILE A 747 3.23 -0.73 -3.20
N LEU A 748 2.30 -0.02 -3.83
CA LEU A 748 1.40 -0.52 -4.86
C LEU A 748 1.65 0.25 -6.16
N ALA A 749 2.08 -0.45 -7.20
CA ALA A 749 2.33 0.12 -8.51
C ALA A 749 1.38 -0.50 -9.55
N LEU A 750 0.77 0.36 -10.39
CA LEU A 750 -0.30 0.00 -11.32
C LEU A 750 -0.09 0.61 -12.71
N HIS A 751 -0.36 -0.16 -13.76
CA HIS A 751 -0.32 0.29 -15.16
C HIS A 751 -1.70 0.13 -15.82
N TRP A 752 -2.52 1.18 -15.73
CA TRP A 752 -3.96 1.14 -16.05
C TRP A 752 -4.40 2.23 -17.02
N TYR A 753 -5.56 2.03 -17.64
CA TYR A 753 -6.20 3.02 -18.49
C TYR A 753 -6.82 4.15 -17.65
N PRO A 754 -6.89 5.40 -18.16
CA PRO A 754 -7.51 6.53 -17.45
C PRO A 754 -8.91 6.25 -16.89
N GLN A 755 -9.74 5.47 -17.60
CA GLN A 755 -11.09 5.09 -17.18
C GLN A 755 -11.11 4.26 -15.88
N GLN A 756 -10.04 3.50 -15.62
CA GLN A 756 -9.91 2.67 -14.41
C GLN A 756 -9.32 3.46 -13.24
N ILE A 757 -8.66 4.59 -13.51
CA ILE A 757 -7.99 5.43 -12.51
C ILE A 757 -8.97 6.46 -11.95
N ASN A 758 -9.75 7.11 -12.83
CA ASN A 758 -10.73 8.11 -12.47
C ASN A 758 -11.79 7.52 -11.52
N GLY A 759 -11.96 8.12 -10.33
CA GLY A 759 -12.91 7.67 -9.31
C GLY A 759 -12.47 6.47 -8.47
N HIS A 760 -11.31 5.87 -8.75
CA HIS A 760 -10.84 4.65 -8.08
C HIS A 760 -10.47 4.90 -6.60
N LYS A 761 -10.80 3.91 -5.76
CA LYS A 761 -10.47 3.89 -4.33
C LYS A 761 -9.32 2.91 -4.08
N PHE A 762 -8.19 3.43 -3.58
CA PHE A 762 -7.01 2.66 -3.20
C PHE A 762 -7.11 2.34 -1.71
N GLU A 763 -7.19 1.05 -1.39
CA GLU A 763 -7.29 0.57 -0.01
C GLU A 763 -5.89 0.24 0.54
N GLY A 764 -5.59 0.79 1.72
CA GLY A 764 -4.39 0.52 2.52
C GLY A 764 -4.67 -0.43 3.67
N LYS A 765 -3.74 -0.51 4.63
CA LYS A 765 -3.88 -1.33 5.83
C LYS A 765 -4.90 -0.71 6.81
N GLU A 766 -5.50 -1.54 7.66
CA GLU A 766 -6.39 -1.09 8.76
C GLU A 766 -7.61 -0.25 8.32
N GLY A 767 -8.05 -0.37 7.06
CA GLY A 767 -9.21 0.35 6.53
C GLY A 767 -8.89 1.73 5.94
N ASP A 768 -7.63 2.15 5.95
CA ASP A 768 -7.19 3.42 5.37
C ASP A 768 -7.41 3.42 3.85
N TYR A 769 -7.70 4.58 3.26
CA TYR A 769 -7.84 4.68 1.81
C TYR A 769 -7.50 6.07 1.27
N ILE A 770 -7.16 6.11 -0.01
CA ILE A 770 -7.18 7.32 -0.84
C ILE A 770 -8.12 7.07 -2.02
N ARG A 771 -8.99 8.03 -2.33
CA ARG A 771 -9.88 8.02 -3.49
C ARG A 771 -9.54 9.18 -4.43
N ILE A 772 -9.34 8.84 -5.70
CA ILE A 772 -9.09 9.79 -6.78
C ILE A 772 -10.41 10.42 -7.25
N PRO A 773 -10.41 11.72 -7.64
CA PRO A 773 -11.56 12.36 -8.27
C PRO A 773 -12.09 11.61 -9.51
N GLU A 774 -13.39 11.71 -9.78
CA GLU A 774 -14.03 11.06 -10.94
C GLU A 774 -13.56 11.63 -12.30
N ARG A 775 -12.97 12.82 -12.31
CA ARG A 775 -12.48 13.50 -13.51
C ARG A 775 -11.05 14.01 -13.31
N LEU A 776 -10.12 13.13 -12.93
CA LEU A 776 -8.71 13.49 -12.77
C LEU A 776 -7.97 13.58 -14.12
N LEU A 777 -8.21 12.62 -15.01
CA LEU A 777 -7.57 12.52 -16.32
C LEU A 777 -8.60 12.81 -17.41
N ASP A 778 -8.31 13.80 -18.26
CA ASP A 778 -9.15 14.13 -19.42
C ASP A 778 -9.09 13.00 -20.45
N ILE A 779 -10.26 12.49 -20.81
CA ILE A 779 -10.42 11.47 -21.86
C ILE A 779 -11.09 12.17 -23.04
N GLN A 780 -10.38 12.35 -24.16
CA GLN A 780 -11.01 12.87 -25.37
C GLN A 780 -11.91 11.78 -25.97
N ASP A 781 -13.20 12.10 -26.17
CA ASP A 781 -14.20 11.16 -26.71
C ASP A 781 -13.81 10.55 -28.07
N ALA A 782 -12.96 11.24 -28.84
CA ALA A 782 -12.42 10.78 -30.11
C ALA A 782 -11.44 9.60 -29.98
N GLU A 783 -10.71 9.48 -28.87
CA GLU A 783 -9.72 8.40 -28.64
C GLU A 783 -10.37 7.10 -28.16
N ILE A 784 -11.55 7.19 -27.52
CA ILE A 784 -12.37 6.05 -27.11
C ILE A 784 -12.88 5.28 -28.35
N MET A 785 -13.26 6.01 -29.41
CA MET A 785 -13.72 5.44 -30.69
C MET A 785 -12.60 4.83 -31.54
N ALA A 786 -11.33 5.16 -31.25
CA ALA A 786 -10.15 4.68 -31.97
C ALA A 786 -9.34 3.61 -31.23
N GLY A 787 -9.73 3.21 -30.01
CA GLY A 787 -9.01 2.23 -29.20
C GLY A 787 -7.58 2.67 -28.80
N LYS A 788 -7.33 3.98 -28.73
CA LYS A 788 -5.99 4.59 -28.62
C LYS A 788 -5.68 5.26 -27.28
N SER A 789 -6.46 5.04 -26.22
CA SER A 789 -6.14 5.64 -24.92
C SER A 789 -4.84 5.07 -24.35
N THR A 790 -3.80 5.90 -24.25
CA THR A 790 -2.50 5.50 -23.69
C THR A 790 -2.61 5.25 -22.19
N CYS A 791 -2.06 4.13 -21.73
CA CYS A 791 -2.08 3.79 -20.32
C CYS A 791 -1.22 4.73 -19.48
N LYS A 792 -1.60 4.87 -18.22
CA LYS A 792 -0.92 5.70 -17.22
C LYS A 792 -0.39 4.84 -16.09
N LEU A 793 0.73 5.29 -15.53
CA LEU A 793 1.42 4.63 -14.43
C LEU A 793 1.01 5.33 -13.13
N VAL A 794 0.49 4.58 -12.18
CA VAL A 794 0.00 5.08 -10.89
C VAL A 794 0.73 4.36 -9.78
N GLN A 795 1.13 5.10 -8.75
CA GLN A 795 1.72 4.53 -7.53
C GLN A 795 0.92 4.99 -6.31
N PHE A 796 0.65 4.04 -5.41
CA PHE A 796 0.10 4.27 -4.08
C PHE A 796 1.10 3.71 -3.07
N THR A 797 1.58 4.55 -2.17
CA THR A 797 2.54 4.17 -1.14
C THR A 797 1.98 4.51 0.23
N GLU A 798 1.95 3.54 1.13
CA GLU A 798 1.55 3.71 2.52
C GLU A 798 2.79 3.60 3.41
N TYR A 799 3.02 4.63 4.23
CA TYR A 799 4.06 4.69 5.23
C TYR A 799 3.45 4.56 6.61
N SER A 800 3.87 3.57 7.39
CA SER A 800 3.46 3.41 8.80
C SER A 800 4.43 4.11 9.77
N SER A 801 5.24 5.04 9.26
CA SER A 801 6.27 5.78 10.00
C SER A 801 6.42 7.20 9.44
N GLN A 802 6.49 8.20 10.33
CA GLN A 802 6.73 9.60 9.99
C GLN A 802 8.23 9.94 9.85
N GLN A 803 9.12 8.94 9.84
CA GLN A 803 10.57 9.11 9.92
C GLN A 803 11.12 10.13 8.92
N TRP A 804 10.63 10.15 7.68
CA TRP A 804 11.09 11.07 6.65
C TRP A 804 10.36 12.43 6.61
N PHE A 805 9.27 12.60 7.38
CA PHE A 805 8.31 13.69 7.25
C PHE A 805 8.21 14.57 8.50
N ILE A 806 9.33 15.12 8.95
CA ILE A 806 9.40 15.85 10.22
C ILE A 806 9.59 17.34 9.96
N SER A 807 8.65 18.13 10.47
CA SER A 807 8.65 19.59 10.42
C SER A 807 9.04 20.17 11.78
N GLY A 808 9.61 21.39 11.78
CA GLY A 808 9.93 22.12 13.01
C GLY A 808 8.71 22.46 13.89
N ASN A 809 7.49 22.34 13.37
CA ASN A 809 6.25 22.74 14.06
C ASN A 809 5.63 21.65 14.97
N ASN A 810 6.30 20.52 15.25
CA ASN A 810 5.87 19.51 16.23
C ASN A 810 4.38 19.08 16.17
N LEU A 811 3.81 18.91 14.97
CA LEU A 811 2.48 18.31 14.79
C LEU A 811 2.63 16.79 14.60
N PRO A 812 2.48 15.96 15.65
CA PRO A 812 2.57 14.51 15.51
C PRO A 812 1.42 13.96 14.66
N THR A 813 1.75 13.39 13.51
CA THR A 813 0.77 12.69 12.67
C THR A 813 0.12 11.52 13.42
N LEU A 814 -1.19 11.33 13.23
CA LEU A 814 -1.99 10.26 13.79
C LEU A 814 -1.35 8.90 13.47
N LYS A 815 -1.00 8.13 14.51
CA LYS A 815 -0.30 6.83 14.42
C LYS A 815 0.98 6.84 13.58
N ASN A 816 1.61 7.99 13.33
CA ASN A 816 2.76 8.12 12.43
C ASN A 816 2.48 7.66 10.98
N LYS A 817 1.21 7.59 10.57
CA LYS A 817 0.81 7.13 9.24
C LYS A 817 0.83 8.26 8.22
N VAL A 818 1.33 7.95 7.03
CA VAL A 818 1.43 8.87 5.91
C VAL A 818 1.06 8.12 4.63
N LEU A 819 0.18 8.70 3.80
CA LEU A 819 -0.27 8.10 2.55
C LEU A 819 0.20 8.94 1.36
N SER A 820 0.69 8.31 0.32
CA SER A 820 1.17 8.97 -0.90
C SER A 820 0.50 8.37 -2.11
N LEU A 821 0.07 9.22 -3.03
CA LEU A 821 -0.50 8.81 -4.30
C LEU A 821 0.02 9.72 -5.41
N SER A 822 0.56 9.13 -6.49
CA SER A 822 1.07 9.87 -7.64
C SER A 822 0.76 9.18 -8.95
N VAL A 823 0.56 9.99 -10.00
CA VAL A 823 0.37 9.57 -11.38
C VAL A 823 1.54 10.10 -12.19
N LYS A 824 2.26 9.23 -12.90
CA LYS A 824 3.47 9.60 -13.62
C LYS A 824 3.19 10.71 -14.64
N GLY A 825 3.91 11.82 -14.53
CA GLY A 825 3.79 12.99 -15.40
C GLY A 825 2.74 14.01 -14.95
N GLN A 826 2.01 13.76 -13.87
CA GLN A 826 1.15 14.75 -13.20
C GLN A 826 1.92 15.32 -12.00
N SER A 827 2.09 16.64 -11.95
CA SER A 827 2.80 17.32 -10.86
C SER A 827 1.86 17.69 -9.71
N SER A 828 2.41 18.16 -8.58
CA SER A 828 1.65 18.64 -7.40
C SER A 828 0.91 19.97 -7.64
N GLN A 829 0.30 20.12 -8.81
CA GLN A 829 -0.49 21.28 -9.19
C GLN A 829 -1.91 21.19 -8.59
N LEU A 830 -2.59 22.34 -8.59
CA LEU A 830 -3.99 22.43 -8.21
C LEU A 830 -4.83 21.58 -9.18
N LEU A 831 -5.70 20.74 -8.62
CA LEU A 831 -6.66 19.96 -9.39
C LEU A 831 -7.68 20.91 -10.03
N THR A 832 -7.88 20.80 -11.34
CA THR A 832 -8.86 21.59 -12.09
C THR A 832 -10.30 21.16 -11.75
N ASN A 833 -11.27 22.08 -11.90
CA ASN A 833 -12.72 21.85 -11.73
C ASN A 833 -13.19 21.47 -10.30
N ASP A 834 -12.60 22.04 -9.24
CA ASP A 834 -12.95 21.74 -7.84
C ASP A 834 -12.86 20.25 -7.46
N ASN A 835 -12.04 19.49 -8.19
CA ASN A 835 -11.77 18.09 -7.90
C ASN A 835 -10.94 17.96 -6.60
N GLU A 836 -11.42 17.16 -5.65
CA GLU A 836 -10.75 16.93 -4.36
C GLU A 836 -10.34 15.45 -4.22
N VAL A 837 -9.10 15.20 -3.81
CA VAL A 837 -8.64 13.88 -3.39
C VAL A 837 -9.14 13.63 -1.98
N LEU A 838 -9.88 12.53 -1.79
CA LEU A 838 -10.40 12.10 -0.51
C LEU A 838 -9.47 11.07 0.10
N TYR A 839 -9.15 11.19 1.38
CA TYR A 839 -8.39 10.17 2.09
C TYR A 839 -8.88 10.01 3.53
N ARG A 840 -8.76 8.79 4.05
CA ARG A 840 -9.18 8.44 5.41
C ARG A 840 -8.07 7.70 6.13
N ILE A 841 -7.81 8.12 7.38
CA ILE A 841 -6.85 7.47 8.28
C ILE A 841 -7.57 7.04 9.57
N HIS A 842 -7.41 5.78 9.94
CA HIS A 842 -7.99 5.17 11.14
C HIS A 842 -7.03 5.26 12.35
N ALA A 843 -7.61 5.59 13.50
CA ALA A 843 -6.99 5.53 14.81
C ALA A 843 -7.34 4.17 15.46
N ALA A 844 -6.69 3.09 15.03
CA ALA A 844 -6.88 1.79 15.67
C ALA A 844 -6.58 1.89 17.17
N GLU A 845 -7.52 1.49 18.04
CA GLU A 845 -7.39 1.38 19.51
C GLU A 845 -7.41 2.69 20.34
N THR A 846 -7.32 3.88 19.72
CA THR A 846 -7.29 5.16 20.45
C THR A 846 -8.39 6.10 19.99
N ARG A 847 -9.20 6.59 20.91
CA ARG A 847 -10.32 7.49 20.58
C ARG A 847 -9.82 8.88 20.23
N ILE A 848 -10.30 9.41 19.11
CA ILE A 848 -10.03 10.77 18.64
C ILE A 848 -10.91 11.76 19.42
N ILE A 849 -10.30 12.84 19.91
CA ILE A 849 -11.04 13.93 20.56
C ILE A 849 -11.75 14.75 19.47
N PRO A 850 -13.09 14.90 19.51
CA PRO A 850 -13.82 15.66 18.51
C PRO A 850 -13.31 17.10 18.38
N GLN A 851 -13.30 17.63 17.16
CA GLN A 851 -12.89 19.01 16.80
C GLN A 851 -11.39 19.31 16.98
N THR A 852 -10.55 18.28 17.16
CA THR A 852 -9.09 18.47 17.28
C THR A 852 -8.31 18.01 16.05
N SER A 853 -8.98 17.40 15.08
CA SER A 853 -8.34 16.88 13.87
C SER A 853 -8.00 17.97 12.86
N LEU A 854 -6.84 17.82 12.22
CA LEU A 854 -6.33 18.66 11.15
C LEU A 854 -5.85 17.77 10.00
N CYS A 855 -6.35 18.03 8.80
CA CYS A 855 -5.88 17.39 7.58
C CYS A 855 -4.54 17.99 7.14
N LEU A 856 -3.55 17.16 6.88
CA LEU A 856 -2.19 17.59 6.53
C LEU A 856 -1.83 17.20 5.11
N LEU A 857 -1.19 18.14 4.41
CA LEU A 857 -0.60 17.96 3.08
C LEU A 857 0.90 18.25 3.18
N TRP A 858 1.74 17.35 2.66
CA TRP A 858 3.18 17.58 2.66
C TRP A 858 3.57 18.57 1.55
N ASN A 859 4.34 19.59 1.91
CA ASN A 859 4.99 20.47 0.96
C ASN A 859 6.46 20.06 0.83
N GLN A 860 6.81 19.43 -0.30
CA GLN A 860 8.16 18.94 -0.57
C GLN A 860 9.20 20.07 -0.62
N ALA A 861 8.86 21.24 -1.17
CA ALA A 861 9.79 22.36 -1.30
C ALA A 861 10.07 23.10 0.01
N ALA A 862 9.08 23.13 0.91
CA ALA A 862 9.23 23.74 2.24
C ALA A 862 9.61 22.73 3.34
N ALA A 863 9.71 21.43 2.99
CA ALA A 863 9.88 20.32 3.92
C ALA A 863 8.96 20.41 5.15
N SER A 864 7.69 20.75 4.93
CA SER A 864 6.75 21.08 6.02
C SER A 864 5.33 20.65 5.71
N TRP A 865 4.58 20.28 6.76
CA TRP A 865 3.15 20.02 6.69
C TRP A 865 2.34 21.32 6.53
N LEU A 866 1.40 21.32 5.59
CA LEU A 866 0.39 22.35 5.39
C LEU A 866 -0.95 21.85 5.96
N SER A 867 -1.59 22.66 6.80
CA SER A 867 -2.85 22.32 7.47
C SER A 867 -3.96 23.36 7.26
N ASP A 868 -3.77 24.29 6.31
CA ASP A 868 -4.72 25.37 6.08
C ASP A 868 -5.96 24.85 5.36
N SER A 869 -7.14 25.21 5.89
CA SER A 869 -8.49 24.94 5.37
C SER A 869 -8.66 25.24 3.87
N GLN A 870 -7.79 26.06 3.29
CA GLN A 870 -7.76 26.37 1.85
C GLN A 870 -7.21 25.24 0.97
N PHE A 871 -6.32 24.39 1.50
CA PHE A 871 -5.71 23.29 0.75
C PHE A 871 -6.34 21.95 1.08
N CYS A 872 -6.64 21.73 2.37
CA CYS A 872 -7.24 20.51 2.87
C CYS A 872 -8.27 20.81 3.96
N LYS A 873 -9.39 20.10 3.94
CA LYS A 873 -10.47 20.25 4.93
C LYS A 873 -10.88 18.88 5.50
N VAL A 874 -11.30 18.87 6.77
CA VAL A 874 -11.89 17.70 7.41
C VAL A 874 -13.32 17.55 6.88
N VAL A 875 -13.63 16.38 6.33
CA VAL A 875 -14.95 16.04 5.76
C VAL A 875 -15.80 15.34 6.80
N GLU A 876 -15.23 14.33 7.44
CA GLU A 876 -15.88 13.51 8.45
C GLU A 876 -14.90 13.20 9.57
N GLU A 877 -15.33 13.38 10.82
CA GLU A 877 -14.57 13.01 12.02
C GLU A 877 -15.41 12.05 12.85
N THR A 878 -14.89 10.85 13.03
CA THR A 878 -15.50 9.80 13.87
C THR A 878 -14.59 9.51 15.05
N ALA A 879 -15.08 8.73 16.02
CA ALA A 879 -14.29 8.32 17.17
C ALA A 879 -12.99 7.57 16.78
N ASP A 880 -13.01 6.88 15.64
CA ASP A 880 -11.97 5.93 15.23
C ASP A 880 -11.31 6.29 13.89
N SER A 881 -11.78 7.31 13.17
CA SER A 881 -11.22 7.71 11.86
C SER A 881 -11.50 9.16 11.51
N VAL A 882 -10.60 9.74 10.70
CA VAL A 882 -10.74 11.09 10.13
C VAL A 882 -10.66 10.99 8.63
N GLU A 883 -11.64 11.56 7.94
CA GLU A 883 -11.67 11.72 6.49
C GLU A 883 -11.41 13.18 6.10
N CYS A 884 -10.56 13.34 5.09
CA CYS A 884 -10.04 14.60 4.61
C CYS A 884 -10.23 14.74 3.10
N ALA A 885 -10.44 15.97 2.64
CA ALA A 885 -10.49 16.33 1.23
C ALA A 885 -9.41 17.38 0.93
N CYS A 886 -8.58 17.15 -0.09
CA CYS A 886 -7.52 18.07 -0.51
C CYS A 886 -7.59 18.41 -2.00
N SER A 887 -7.20 19.63 -2.36
CA SER A 887 -7.24 20.16 -3.74
C SER A 887 -5.98 19.92 -4.57
N HIS A 888 -4.94 19.28 -4.00
CA HIS A 888 -3.66 19.05 -4.67
C HIS A 888 -3.24 17.58 -4.48
N MET A 889 -2.61 17.00 -5.50
CA MET A 889 -1.94 15.71 -5.36
C MET A 889 -0.60 15.87 -4.63
N SER A 890 -0.46 15.25 -3.47
CA SER A 890 0.79 15.21 -2.71
C SER A 890 0.81 13.98 -1.77
N VAL A 891 1.61 14.07 -0.71
CA VAL A 891 1.63 13.15 0.41
C VAL A 891 0.71 13.69 1.52
N TYR A 892 -0.10 12.81 2.11
CA TYR A 892 -1.16 13.15 3.05
C TYR A 892 -0.94 12.53 4.41
N ALA A 893 -1.34 13.23 5.46
CA ALA A 893 -1.42 12.71 6.82
C ALA A 893 -2.57 13.38 7.57
N VAL A 894 -2.92 12.84 8.73
CA VAL A 894 -3.87 13.47 9.66
C VAL A 894 -3.13 13.79 10.93
N TYR A 895 -3.36 14.96 11.51
CA TYR A 895 -3.09 15.22 12.92
C TYR A 895 -4.41 15.08 13.67
N ALA A 896 -4.43 14.37 14.77
CA ALA A 896 -5.58 14.35 15.67
C ALA A 896 -5.10 14.11 17.09
N GLN A 897 -5.70 14.80 18.06
CA GLN A 897 -5.40 14.54 19.45
C GLN A 897 -6.12 13.25 19.86
N THR A 898 -5.35 12.28 20.35
CA THR A 898 -5.87 11.00 20.83
C THR A 898 -5.78 10.92 22.34
N ASP A 899 -6.86 10.47 22.97
CA ASP A 899 -6.86 10.18 24.40
C ASP A 899 -6.39 8.74 24.63
N ASN A 900 -5.18 8.61 25.16
CA ASN A 900 -4.57 7.30 25.49
C ASN A 900 -4.85 6.87 26.94
N LEU A 901 -5.79 7.51 27.64
CA LEU A 901 -5.96 7.39 29.10
C LEU A 901 -7.34 6.90 29.51
N SER A 902 -7.36 5.67 30.06
CA SER A 902 -8.41 4.98 30.81
C SER A 902 -9.74 5.74 30.95
N SER A 903 -10.60 5.60 29.95
CA SER A 903 -12.03 5.83 30.15
C SER A 903 -12.51 4.97 31.32
N TYR A 904 -13.39 5.51 32.17
CA TYR A 904 -14.06 4.73 33.21
C TYR A 904 -14.72 3.51 32.57
N ASN A 905 -14.15 2.34 32.81
CA ASN A 905 -14.59 1.09 32.20
C ASN A 905 -15.94 0.64 32.79
N GLU A 906 -16.64 -0.28 32.13
CA GLU A 906 -17.89 -0.85 32.64
C GLU A 906 -17.73 -1.36 34.08
N ALA A 907 -16.58 -1.96 34.41
CA ALA A 907 -16.24 -2.42 35.75
C ALA A 907 -16.29 -1.32 36.85
N PHE A 908 -15.94 -0.08 36.51
CA PHE A 908 -16.04 1.05 37.44
C PHE A 908 -17.50 1.35 37.79
N PHE A 909 -18.37 1.41 36.78
CA PHE A 909 -19.80 1.65 36.99
C PHE A 909 -20.46 0.49 37.73
N THR A 910 -20.15 -0.76 37.37
CA THR A 910 -20.66 -1.95 38.05
C THR A 910 -20.32 -1.97 39.54
N SER A 911 -19.07 -1.67 39.90
CA SER A 911 -18.65 -1.55 41.30
C SER A 911 -19.41 -0.46 42.05
N GLY A 912 -19.59 0.70 41.42
CA GLY A 912 -20.39 1.80 41.98
C GLY A 912 -21.83 1.39 42.28
N PHE A 913 -22.50 0.70 41.34
CA PHE A 913 -23.87 0.21 41.54
C PHE A 913 -23.96 -0.83 42.65
N ILE A 914 -23.02 -1.77 42.74
CA ILE A 914 -22.97 -2.78 43.83
C ILE A 914 -22.87 -2.08 45.20
N CYS A 915 -21.96 -1.11 45.32
CA CYS A 915 -21.77 -0.35 46.57
C CYS A 915 -23.03 0.47 46.95
N ILE A 916 -23.64 1.16 45.98
CA ILE A 916 -24.89 1.93 46.18
C ILE A 916 -26.02 1.00 46.64
N SER A 917 -26.22 -0.15 45.98
CA SER A 917 -27.24 -1.12 46.36
C SER A 917 -27.04 -1.65 47.77
N GLY A 918 -25.81 -2.01 48.14
CA GLY A 918 -25.51 -2.52 49.49
C GLY A 918 -25.68 -1.46 50.59
N LEU A 919 -25.21 -0.23 50.38
CA LEU A 919 -25.40 0.88 51.34
C LEU A 919 -26.88 1.27 51.46
N CYS A 920 -27.63 1.25 50.36
CA CYS A 920 -29.08 1.51 50.36
C CYS A 920 -29.83 0.44 51.17
N LEU A 921 -29.52 -0.84 50.94
CA LEU A 921 -30.10 -1.94 51.71
C LEU A 921 -29.78 -1.85 53.21
N ALA A 922 -28.54 -1.50 53.57
CA ALA A 922 -28.14 -1.32 54.96
C ALA A 922 -28.91 -0.18 55.66
N VAL A 923 -29.06 0.98 54.99
CA VAL A 923 -29.83 2.12 55.52
C VAL A 923 -31.30 1.77 55.66
N LEU A 924 -31.91 1.15 54.63
CA LEU A 924 -33.31 0.72 54.67
C LEU A 924 -33.55 -0.34 55.75
N SER A 925 -32.67 -1.33 55.86
CA SER A 925 -32.74 -2.36 56.89
C SER A 925 -32.73 -1.75 58.29
N HIS A 926 -31.84 -0.80 58.57
CA HIS A 926 -31.84 -0.13 59.86
C HIS A 926 -33.12 0.69 60.10
N ILE A 927 -33.64 1.39 59.09
CA ILE A 927 -34.90 2.15 59.22
C ILE A 927 -36.10 1.24 59.55
N PHE A 928 -36.20 0.07 58.91
CA PHE A 928 -37.32 -0.85 59.10
C PHE A 928 -37.18 -1.76 60.34
N CYS A 929 -35.95 -2.15 60.72
CA CYS A 929 -35.70 -3.08 61.82
C CYS A 929 -35.45 -2.40 63.18
N ALA A 930 -35.16 -1.09 63.24
CA ALA A 930 -34.80 -0.41 64.48
C ALA A 930 -36.00 0.05 65.32
N ARG A 931 -36.60 -0.87 66.10
CA ARG A 931 -37.56 -0.48 67.15
C ARG A 931 -36.85 0.06 68.42
N TYR A 932 -35.63 -0.40 68.68
CA TYR A 932 -34.71 0.08 69.73
C TYR A 932 -33.25 -0.04 69.27
N SER A 933 -32.74 0.91 68.48
CA SER A 933 -31.33 0.90 68.06
C SER A 933 -30.41 1.51 69.13
N MET A 934 -29.23 0.90 69.29
CA MET A 934 -28.16 1.46 70.11
C MET A 934 -27.76 2.85 69.59
N PHE A 935 -27.34 3.74 70.49
CA PHE A 935 -26.89 5.09 70.13
C PHE A 935 -25.77 5.08 69.07
N ALA A 936 -24.81 4.16 69.20
CA ALA A 936 -23.74 3.95 68.23
C ALA A 936 -24.26 3.55 66.83
N ALA A 937 -25.36 2.80 66.74
CA ALA A 937 -25.97 2.41 65.47
C ALA A 937 -26.65 3.61 64.79
N LYS A 938 -27.30 4.51 65.56
CA LYS A 938 -27.88 5.76 65.04
C LYS A 938 -26.80 6.65 64.40
N LEU A 939 -25.66 6.81 65.04
CA LEU A 939 -24.51 7.56 64.49
C LEU A 939 -23.96 6.89 63.23
N LEU A 940 -23.81 5.56 63.23
CA LEU A 940 -23.36 4.78 62.09
C LEU A 940 -24.28 4.93 60.86
N THR A 941 -25.60 5.04 61.07
CA THR A 941 -26.53 5.27 59.95
C THR A 941 -26.37 6.62 59.26
N HIS A 942 -26.05 7.68 60.00
CA HIS A 942 -25.74 8.97 59.37
C HIS A 942 -24.46 8.92 58.54
N MET A 943 -23.47 8.14 59.00
CA MET A 943 -22.26 7.86 58.22
C MET A 943 -22.59 7.09 56.93
N MET A 944 -23.37 6.00 57.02
CA MET A 944 -23.78 5.21 55.86
C MET A 944 -24.60 6.04 54.85
N ALA A 945 -25.47 6.94 55.33
CA ALA A 945 -26.22 7.86 54.49
C ALA A 945 -25.31 8.87 53.77
N ALA A 946 -24.32 9.45 54.47
CA ALA A 946 -23.34 10.34 53.85
C ALA A 946 -22.49 9.61 52.79
N SER A 947 -22.09 8.37 53.06
CA SER A 947 -21.37 7.50 52.11
C SER A 947 -22.21 7.18 50.88
N LEU A 948 -23.49 6.80 51.07
CA LEU A 948 -24.43 6.55 49.97
C LEU A 948 -24.59 7.78 49.06
N CYS A 949 -24.85 8.96 49.64
CA CYS A 949 -25.01 10.19 48.88
C CYS A 949 -23.73 10.57 48.12
N THR A 950 -22.55 10.34 48.72
CA THR A 950 -21.27 10.62 48.05
C THR A 950 -21.05 9.68 46.87
N GLN A 951 -21.34 8.38 47.01
CA GLN A 951 -21.20 7.40 45.93
C GLN A 951 -22.12 7.72 44.75
N ILE A 952 -23.38 8.09 45.02
CA ILE A 952 -24.34 8.50 43.99
C ILE A 952 -23.85 9.73 43.22
N LEU A 953 -23.44 10.79 43.93
CA LEU A 953 -22.99 12.02 43.27
C LEU A 953 -21.64 11.86 42.56
N PHE A 954 -20.73 11.04 43.11
CA PHE A 954 -19.47 10.71 42.45
C PHE A 954 -19.71 9.96 41.14
N LEU A 955 -20.58 8.95 41.14
CA LEU A 955 -20.91 8.18 39.93
C LEU A 955 -21.67 9.03 38.91
N ALA A 956 -22.62 9.86 39.36
CA ALA A 956 -23.32 10.81 38.52
C ALA A 956 -22.36 11.85 37.91
N SER A 957 -21.37 12.31 38.67
CA SER A 957 -20.34 13.22 38.16
C SER A 957 -19.46 12.54 37.11
N ALA A 958 -19.02 11.30 37.32
CA ALA A 958 -18.21 10.57 36.35
C ALA A 958 -18.96 10.25 35.04
N TYR A 959 -20.28 10.06 35.11
CA TYR A 959 -21.12 9.82 33.93
C TYR A 959 -21.48 11.10 33.16
N ALA A 960 -21.88 12.15 33.89
CA ALA A 960 -22.49 13.33 33.28
C ALA A 960 -21.51 14.50 33.05
N SER A 961 -20.32 14.50 33.67
CA SER A 961 -19.35 15.60 33.63
C SER A 961 -19.12 16.23 32.25
N PRO A 962 -18.96 15.47 31.13
CA PRO A 962 -18.76 16.06 29.80
C PRO A 962 -19.96 16.87 29.26
N GLN A 963 -21.15 16.68 29.83
CA GLN A 963 -22.41 17.29 29.37
C GLN A 963 -22.91 18.39 30.30
N LEU A 964 -22.25 18.62 31.45
CA LEU A 964 -22.65 19.66 32.40
C LEU A 964 -22.07 21.02 32.02
N ALA A 965 -22.88 22.07 32.18
CA ALA A 965 -22.39 23.45 32.17
C ALA A 965 -21.38 23.67 33.31
N GLU A 966 -20.42 24.59 33.12
CA GLU A 966 -19.34 24.86 34.10
C GLU A 966 -19.89 25.11 35.51
N GLU A 967 -20.93 25.93 35.63
CA GLU A 967 -21.55 26.26 36.92
C GLU A 967 -22.25 25.05 37.58
N SER A 968 -22.84 24.17 36.77
CA SER A 968 -23.47 22.93 37.25
C SER A 968 -22.42 21.94 37.73
N CYS A 969 -21.29 21.84 37.00
CA CYS A 969 -20.16 21.00 37.39
C CYS A 969 -19.53 21.48 38.71
N SER A 970 -19.34 22.80 38.86
CA SER A 970 -18.87 23.39 40.12
C SER A 970 -19.79 23.10 41.30
N ALA A 971 -21.11 23.15 41.10
CA ALA A 971 -22.08 22.84 42.15
C ALA A 971 -22.02 21.36 42.56
N VAL A 972 -22.01 20.44 41.60
CA VAL A 972 -21.87 18.99 41.86
C VAL A 972 -20.56 18.70 42.60
N ALA A 973 -19.46 19.28 42.15
CA ALA A 973 -18.14 19.13 42.78
C ALA A 973 -18.12 19.64 44.24
N ALA A 974 -18.71 20.79 44.51
CA ALA A 974 -18.78 21.35 45.88
C ALA A 974 -19.63 20.48 46.81
N VAL A 975 -20.78 19.98 46.34
CA VAL A 975 -21.65 19.09 47.13
C VAL A 975 -20.99 17.73 47.37
N THR A 976 -20.31 17.16 46.37
CA THR A 976 -19.55 15.93 46.51
C THR A 976 -18.42 16.08 47.52
N HIS A 977 -17.67 17.19 47.50
CA HIS A 977 -16.63 17.46 48.49
C HIS A 977 -17.18 17.64 49.91
N TYR A 978 -18.33 18.31 50.08
CA TYR A 978 -19.02 18.41 51.37
C TYR A 978 -19.40 17.02 51.93
N LEU A 979 -20.06 16.19 51.13
CA LEU A 979 -20.50 14.86 51.56
C LEU A 979 -19.32 13.92 51.84
N TYR A 980 -18.25 14.03 51.07
CA TYR A 980 -16.98 13.35 51.33
C TYR A 980 -16.46 13.68 52.74
N LEU A 981 -16.36 14.96 53.09
CA LEU A 981 -15.91 15.38 54.42
C LEU A 981 -16.88 14.97 55.54
N CYS A 982 -18.19 14.94 55.26
CA CYS A 982 -19.19 14.43 56.20
C CYS A 982 -18.93 12.97 56.61
N GLN A 983 -18.47 12.11 55.70
CA GLN A 983 -18.14 10.72 56.03
C GLN A 983 -17.04 10.64 57.11
N PHE A 984 -15.95 11.39 56.92
CA PHE A 984 -14.84 11.42 57.87
C PHE A 984 -15.20 12.11 59.18
N SER A 985 -16.06 13.13 59.15
CA SER A 985 -16.57 13.79 60.36
C SER A 985 -17.47 12.86 61.18
N TRP A 986 -18.34 12.08 60.53
CA TRP A 986 -19.15 11.07 61.20
C TRP A 986 -18.32 9.91 61.75
N MET A 987 -17.27 9.48 61.03
CA MET A 987 -16.31 8.50 61.52
C MET A 987 -15.57 8.98 62.77
N LEU A 988 -15.13 10.25 62.77
CA LEU A 988 -14.52 10.89 63.94
C LEU A 988 -15.48 10.91 65.14
N ILE A 989 -16.73 11.31 64.92
CA ILE A 989 -17.72 11.43 66.00
C ILE A 989 -18.16 10.07 66.53
N GLN A 990 -18.26 9.06 65.67
CA GLN A 990 -18.46 7.69 66.09
C GLN A 990 -17.28 7.17 66.92
N SER A 991 -16.05 7.55 66.56
CA SER A 991 -14.86 7.23 67.36
C SER A 991 -14.87 7.96 68.72
N VAL A 992 -15.21 9.25 68.77
CA VAL A 992 -15.36 9.98 70.04
C VAL A 992 -16.47 9.38 70.92
N ASN A 993 -17.58 8.96 70.32
CA ASN A 993 -18.61 8.21 71.04
C ASN A 993 -18.04 6.92 71.62
N PHE A 994 -17.25 6.16 70.85
CA PHE A 994 -16.54 5.02 71.40
C PHE A 994 -15.59 5.43 72.53
N TRP A 995 -14.77 6.47 72.41
CA TRP A 995 -13.94 6.95 73.53
C TRP A 995 -14.73 7.14 74.84
N TYR A 996 -15.89 7.78 74.78
CA TYR A 996 -16.74 7.96 75.96
C TYR A 996 -17.26 6.63 76.52
N VAL A 997 -17.78 5.75 75.67
CA VAL A 997 -18.36 4.46 76.10
C VAL A 997 -17.28 3.48 76.58
N LEU A 998 -16.16 3.45 75.87
CA LEU A 998 -15.10 2.45 75.96
C LEU A 998 -14.01 2.88 76.97
N VAL A 999 -13.47 4.09 76.83
CA VAL A 999 -12.35 4.53 77.66
C VAL A 999 -12.85 5.23 78.94
N MET A 1000 -13.89 6.07 78.84
CA MET A 1000 -14.43 6.81 79.99
C MET A 1000 -15.59 6.11 80.71
N ASN A 1001 -16.11 5.00 80.16
CA ASN A 1001 -17.23 4.23 80.70
C ASN A 1001 -18.49 5.08 81.01
N ASP A 1002 -18.79 6.06 80.15
CA ASP A 1002 -19.97 6.92 80.26
C ASP A 1002 -21.16 6.33 79.50
N GLU A 1003 -22.18 5.86 80.22
CA GLU A 1003 -23.40 5.27 79.65
C GLU A 1003 -24.42 6.31 79.14
N HIS A 1004 -24.25 7.61 79.42
CA HIS A 1004 -25.24 8.65 79.12
C HIS A 1004 -24.93 9.50 77.86
N THR A 1005 -24.22 8.92 76.89
CA THR A 1005 -23.83 9.61 75.65
C THR A 1005 -25.00 10.12 74.82
N GLU A 1006 -26.20 9.53 74.95
CA GLU A 1006 -27.41 9.96 74.23
C GLU A 1006 -27.82 11.41 74.51
N ARG A 1007 -27.50 11.96 75.70
CA ARG A 1007 -27.81 13.37 76.04
C ARG A 1007 -27.08 14.37 75.13
N ARG A 1008 -25.98 13.93 74.50
CA ARG A 1008 -25.14 14.75 73.62
C ARG A 1008 -25.46 14.59 72.13
N TYR A 1009 -26.52 13.85 71.79
CA TYR A 1009 -26.90 13.57 70.40
C TYR A 1009 -26.99 14.80 69.52
N LEU A 1010 -27.69 15.85 69.99
CA LEU A 1010 -27.87 17.09 69.22
C LEU A 1010 -26.52 17.77 68.93
N LEU A 1011 -25.59 17.72 69.88
CA LEU A 1011 -24.23 18.26 69.70
C LEU A 1011 -23.43 17.45 68.68
N PHE A 1012 -23.48 16.12 68.75
CA PHE A 1012 -22.82 15.24 67.76
C PHE A 1012 -23.39 15.41 66.37
N PHE A 1013 -24.71 15.56 66.24
CA PHE A 1013 -25.38 15.81 64.97
C PHE A 1013 -24.99 17.15 64.35
N LEU A 1014 -25.04 18.24 65.14
CA LEU A 1014 -24.67 19.58 64.67
C LEU A 1014 -23.18 19.66 64.30
N LEU A 1015 -22.31 19.03 65.09
CA LEU A 1015 -20.87 19.04 64.83
C LEU A 1015 -20.51 18.26 63.57
N SER A 1016 -21.13 17.10 63.35
CA SER A 1016 -20.79 16.20 62.22
C SER A 1016 -21.24 16.73 60.85
N TRP A 1017 -22.41 17.36 60.77
CA TRP A 1017 -22.89 18.00 59.54
C TRP A 1017 -22.37 19.44 59.38
N GLY A 1018 -22.18 20.15 60.50
CA GLY A 1018 -21.78 21.56 60.49
C GLY A 1018 -20.29 21.81 60.23
N LEU A 1019 -19.39 20.98 60.77
CA LEU A 1019 -17.94 21.17 60.60
C LEU A 1019 -17.49 21.04 59.14
N PRO A 1020 -17.94 20.03 58.36
CA PRO A 1020 -17.67 19.95 56.92
C PRO A 1020 -18.20 21.16 56.13
N ALA A 1021 -19.41 21.64 56.46
CA ALA A 1021 -19.99 22.82 55.80
C ALA A 1021 -19.13 24.07 56.05
N PHE A 1022 -18.65 24.26 57.28
CA PHE A 1022 -17.76 25.34 57.64
C PHE A 1022 -16.45 25.30 56.82
N VAL A 1023 -15.83 24.12 56.68
CA VAL A 1023 -14.58 23.95 55.89
C VAL A 1023 -14.80 24.31 54.42
N VAL A 1024 -15.87 23.82 53.79
CA VAL A 1024 -16.18 24.10 52.38
C VAL A 1024 -16.50 25.58 52.14
N ILE A 1025 -17.31 26.20 53.01
CA ILE A 1025 -17.64 27.63 52.92
C ILE A 1025 -16.39 28.48 53.10
N LEU A 1026 -15.55 28.16 54.09
CA LEU A 1026 -14.29 28.88 54.32
C LEU A 1026 -13.35 28.78 53.12
N LEU A 1027 -13.23 27.60 52.51
CA LEU A 1027 -12.44 27.41 51.28
C LEU A 1027 -12.93 28.31 50.14
N ILE A 1028 -14.25 28.33 49.89
CA ILE A 1028 -14.85 29.16 48.85
C ILE A 1028 -14.60 30.64 49.13
N VAL A 1029 -14.79 31.09 50.38
CA VAL A 1029 -14.57 32.49 50.78
C VAL A 1029 -13.11 32.91 50.60
N ILE A 1030 -12.15 32.06 50.97
CA ILE A 1030 -10.71 32.36 50.82
C ILE A 1030 -10.32 32.45 49.35
N LEU A 1031 -10.67 31.45 48.53
CA LEU A 1031 -10.25 31.38 47.13
C LEU A 1031 -10.96 32.41 46.24
N LYS A 1032 -12.25 32.66 46.49
CA LYS A 1032 -13.01 33.69 45.77
C LYS A 1032 -12.70 35.11 46.26
N GLY A 1033 -12.51 35.27 47.57
CA GLY A 1033 -12.33 36.57 48.21
C GLY A 1033 -10.90 37.11 48.15
N ILE A 1034 -9.90 36.29 48.48
CA ILE A 1034 -8.49 36.70 48.56
C ILE A 1034 -7.77 36.50 47.22
N TYR A 1035 -8.06 35.40 46.53
CA TYR A 1035 -7.37 35.03 45.28
C TYR A 1035 -8.17 35.34 44.01
N HIS A 1036 -9.37 35.94 44.11
CA HIS A 1036 -10.24 36.32 42.99
C HIS A 1036 -10.49 35.20 41.95
N GLN A 1037 -10.52 33.94 42.38
CA GLN A 1037 -10.77 32.80 41.49
C GLN A 1037 -12.26 32.65 41.14
N SER A 1038 -12.56 32.24 39.91
CA SER A 1038 -13.94 31.90 39.49
C SER A 1038 -14.40 30.59 40.14
N MET A 1039 -15.72 30.36 40.18
CA MET A 1039 -16.26 29.13 40.77
C MET A 1039 -15.76 27.87 40.03
N SER A 1040 -15.64 27.93 38.70
CA SER A 1040 -15.07 26.88 37.85
C SER A 1040 -13.58 26.60 38.09
N GLN A 1041 -12.81 27.58 38.57
CA GLN A 1041 -11.41 27.42 38.96
C GLN A 1041 -11.24 26.80 40.36
N ILE A 1042 -12.22 27.00 41.26
CA ILE A 1042 -12.22 26.43 42.61
C ILE A 1042 -12.73 24.99 42.58
N TYR A 1043 -13.86 24.77 41.89
CA TYR A 1043 -14.50 23.49 41.69
C TYR A 1043 -14.87 23.36 40.20
N GLY A 1044 -14.31 22.39 39.50
CA GLY A 1044 -14.45 22.29 38.06
C GLY A 1044 -13.99 20.94 37.53
N LEU A 1045 -13.76 20.87 36.22
CA LEU A 1045 -13.34 19.66 35.54
C LEU A 1045 -11.88 19.30 35.91
N ILE A 1046 -11.67 18.11 36.47
CA ILE A 1046 -10.35 17.49 36.57
C ILE A 1046 -10.09 16.72 35.28
N HIS A 1047 -9.06 17.13 34.54
CA HIS A 1047 -8.56 16.46 33.33
C HIS A 1047 -9.63 16.15 32.24
N GLY A 1048 -10.75 16.88 32.18
CA GLY A 1048 -11.77 16.68 31.14
C GLY A 1048 -12.98 15.84 31.54
N ASP A 1049 -12.90 15.03 32.60
CA ASP A 1049 -13.80 13.87 32.75
C ASP A 1049 -14.55 13.78 34.10
N LEU A 1050 -14.16 14.57 35.11
CA LEU A 1050 -14.76 14.50 36.44
C LEU A 1050 -14.88 15.88 37.10
N CYS A 1051 -16.05 16.18 37.67
CA CYS A 1051 -16.29 17.41 38.44
C CYS A 1051 -15.77 17.30 39.88
N PHE A 1052 -14.63 17.91 40.18
CA PHE A 1052 -14.07 17.97 41.54
C PHE A 1052 -13.15 19.21 41.72
N ILE A 1053 -12.13 19.18 42.60
CA ILE A 1053 -11.22 20.31 42.84
C ILE A 1053 -10.04 20.24 41.85
N PRO A 1054 -9.94 21.12 40.83
CA PRO A 1054 -8.86 21.07 39.84
C PRO A 1054 -7.50 21.54 40.40
N ASN A 1055 -7.50 22.38 41.44
CA ASN A 1055 -6.28 22.88 42.05
C ASN A 1055 -5.70 21.84 43.03
N VAL A 1056 -4.56 21.25 42.67
CA VAL A 1056 -3.87 20.21 43.45
C VAL A 1056 -3.55 20.65 44.88
N TYR A 1057 -3.15 21.91 45.11
CA TYR A 1057 -2.84 22.40 46.45
C TYR A 1057 -4.09 22.53 47.32
N ALA A 1058 -5.21 23.00 46.73
CA ALA A 1058 -6.49 23.06 47.43
C ALA A 1058 -7.00 21.65 47.76
N ALA A 1059 -6.89 20.72 46.81
CA ALA A 1059 -7.25 19.31 47.01
C ALA A 1059 -6.40 18.64 48.11
N LEU A 1060 -5.09 18.85 48.13
CA LEU A 1060 -4.21 18.31 49.19
C LEU A 1060 -4.58 18.87 50.58
N PHE A 1061 -4.90 20.16 50.67
CA PHE A 1061 -5.23 20.78 51.94
C PHE A 1061 -6.62 20.35 52.47
N THR A 1062 -7.65 20.33 51.62
CA THR A 1062 -9.02 20.03 52.10
C THR A 1062 -9.42 18.58 51.95
N ALA A 1063 -9.04 17.91 50.86
CA ALA A 1063 -9.44 16.54 50.60
C ALA A 1063 -8.45 15.49 51.11
N ALA A 1064 -7.20 15.84 51.46
CA ALA A 1064 -6.25 14.89 52.05
C ALA A 1064 -5.91 15.20 53.53
N LEU A 1065 -5.49 16.43 53.85
CA LEU A 1065 -5.04 16.78 55.21
C LEU A 1065 -6.18 16.71 56.24
N VAL A 1066 -7.38 17.20 55.92
CA VAL A 1066 -8.52 17.20 56.87
C VAL A 1066 -8.96 15.76 57.21
N PRO A 1067 -9.20 14.85 56.24
CA PRO A 1067 -9.45 13.43 56.54
C PRO A 1067 -8.32 12.75 57.31
N LEU A 1068 -7.05 13.05 56.99
CA LEU A 1068 -5.89 12.50 57.69
C LEU A 1068 -5.91 12.88 59.17
N MET A 1069 -6.20 14.13 59.50
CA MET A 1069 -6.33 14.58 60.89
C MET A 1069 -7.47 13.86 61.63
N CYS A 1070 -8.61 13.64 60.97
CA CYS A 1070 -9.70 12.84 61.53
C CYS A 1070 -9.26 11.40 61.82
N LEU A 1071 -8.56 10.77 60.87
CA LEU A 1071 -8.08 9.39 61.00
C LEU A 1071 -7.04 9.21 62.10
N VAL A 1072 -6.16 10.18 62.31
CA VAL A 1072 -5.19 10.16 63.42
C VAL A 1072 -5.92 10.11 64.76
N VAL A 1073 -6.98 10.92 64.94
CA VAL A 1073 -7.78 10.90 66.17
C VAL A 1073 -8.49 9.56 66.34
N VAL A 1074 -9.08 9.02 65.26
CA VAL A 1074 -9.72 7.69 65.27
C VAL A 1074 -8.71 6.63 65.74
N PHE A 1075 -7.51 6.62 65.17
CA PHE A 1075 -6.45 5.68 65.52
C PHE A 1075 -6.02 5.80 66.99
N VAL A 1076 -5.84 7.03 67.50
CA VAL A 1076 -5.50 7.28 68.92
C VAL A 1076 -6.57 6.74 69.86
N VAL A 1077 -7.85 7.00 69.55
CA VAL A 1077 -8.97 6.49 70.35
C VAL A 1077 -8.96 4.97 70.41
N PHE A 1078 -8.75 4.30 69.27
CA PHE A 1078 -8.77 2.84 69.22
C PHE A 1078 -7.53 2.20 69.85
N ILE A 1079 -6.35 2.84 69.81
CA ILE A 1079 -5.18 2.37 70.58
C ILE A 1079 -5.50 2.36 72.07
N HIS A 1080 -6.03 3.45 72.60
CA HIS A 1080 -6.39 3.54 74.01
C HIS A 1080 -7.54 2.58 74.36
N ALA A 1081 -8.55 2.47 73.52
CA ALA A 1081 -9.61 1.47 73.67
C ALA A 1081 -9.04 0.04 73.73
N TYR A 1082 -8.05 -0.29 72.87
CA TYR A 1082 -7.38 -1.60 72.89
C TYR A 1082 -6.54 -1.81 74.15
N GLN A 1083 -5.84 -0.79 74.64
CA GLN A 1083 -5.07 -0.86 75.89
C GLN A 1083 -5.96 -1.12 77.11
N VAL A 1084 -7.20 -0.61 77.09
CA VAL A 1084 -8.20 -0.75 78.16
C VAL A 1084 -9.07 -2.02 77.98
N LYS A 1085 -8.95 -2.72 76.83
CA LYS A 1085 -9.66 -3.98 76.53
C LYS A 1085 -9.58 -5.06 77.62
N PRO A 1086 -8.45 -5.29 78.33
CA PRO A 1086 -8.39 -6.26 79.43
C PRO A 1086 -9.32 -5.89 80.60
N GLN A 1087 -9.47 -4.59 80.90
CA GLN A 1087 -10.37 -4.10 81.96
C GLN A 1087 -11.83 -4.35 81.59
N TRP A 1088 -12.19 -4.25 80.30
CA TRP A 1088 -13.56 -4.54 79.87
C TRP A 1088 -13.86 -6.01 79.82
N LYS A 1089 -12.88 -6.85 79.44
CA LYS A 1089 -13.06 -8.30 79.51
C LYS A 1089 -13.36 -8.77 80.95
N ALA A 1090 -12.89 -8.05 81.96
CA ALA A 1090 -13.20 -8.28 83.37
C ALA A 1090 -14.54 -7.65 83.83
N TYR A 1091 -15.06 -6.62 83.14
CA TYR A 1091 -16.30 -5.92 83.46
C TYR A 1091 -17.53 -6.49 82.71
N ASP A 1092 -17.35 -6.92 81.45
CA ASP A 1092 -18.37 -7.54 80.58
C ASP A 1092 -18.82 -8.93 81.09
N ASP A 1093 -17.94 -9.65 81.79
CA ASP A 1093 -18.23 -11.02 82.28
C ASP A 1093 -19.17 -11.06 83.49
N VAL A 1094 -19.51 -9.91 84.13
CA VAL A 1094 -20.25 -9.91 85.39
C VAL A 1094 -21.73 -9.50 85.26
N PHE A 1095 -22.14 -8.73 84.25
CA PHE A 1095 -23.51 -8.16 84.26
C PHE A 1095 -24.35 -8.17 82.96
N ARG A 1096 -23.87 -8.57 81.77
CA ARG A 1096 -24.73 -8.49 80.55
C ARG A 1096 -24.67 -9.61 79.50
N GLY A 1097 -23.80 -10.62 79.63
CA GLY A 1097 -23.91 -11.88 78.87
C GLY A 1097 -23.92 -11.77 77.32
N ARG A 1098 -23.50 -10.65 76.72
CA ARG A 1098 -23.31 -10.49 75.27
C ARG A 1098 -21.95 -9.86 75.03
N THR A 1099 -21.11 -10.50 74.22
CA THR A 1099 -19.79 -9.96 73.86
C THR A 1099 -19.91 -9.06 72.64
N ASN A 1100 -19.61 -7.77 72.80
CA ASN A 1100 -19.41 -6.82 71.69
C ASN A 1100 -18.10 -7.09 70.90
N ALA A 1101 -17.54 -8.29 71.04
CA ALA A 1101 -16.22 -8.66 70.53
C ALA A 1101 -16.18 -8.78 69.00
N ALA A 1102 -17.33 -9.02 68.35
CA ALA A 1102 -17.44 -9.14 66.89
C ALA A 1102 -17.84 -7.82 66.19
N GLU A 1103 -18.62 -6.96 66.84
CA GLU A 1103 -19.18 -5.75 66.21
C GLU A 1103 -18.14 -4.61 66.06
N ILE A 1104 -17.27 -4.41 67.06
CA ILE A 1104 -16.26 -3.34 67.03
C ILE A 1104 -15.21 -3.56 65.92
N PRO A 1105 -14.65 -4.79 65.73
CA PRO A 1105 -13.77 -5.07 64.59
C PRO A 1105 -14.44 -4.86 63.23
N LEU A 1106 -15.74 -5.15 63.10
CA LEU A 1106 -16.48 -4.96 61.85
C LEU A 1106 -16.61 -3.47 61.49
N ILE A 1107 -16.86 -2.62 62.49
CA ILE A 1107 -16.91 -1.15 62.30
C ILE A 1107 -15.53 -0.60 61.93
N LEU A 1108 -14.46 -1.12 62.55
CA LEU A 1108 -13.08 -0.77 62.19
C LEU A 1108 -12.73 -1.20 60.76
N TYR A 1109 -13.16 -2.38 60.35
CA TYR A 1109 -12.99 -2.86 58.97
C TYR A 1109 -13.71 -1.94 57.98
N LEU A 1110 -14.94 -1.52 58.28
CA LEU A 1110 -15.70 -0.56 57.47
C LEU A 1110 -14.97 0.80 57.37
N PHE A 1111 -14.45 1.32 58.49
CA PHE A 1111 -13.68 2.58 58.50
C PHE A 1111 -12.42 2.49 57.65
N ALA A 1112 -11.70 1.36 57.75
CA ALA A 1112 -10.50 1.11 56.95
C ALA A 1112 -10.83 1.02 55.45
N LEU A 1113 -11.89 0.29 55.07
CA LEU A 1113 -12.30 0.16 53.67
C LEU A 1113 -12.71 1.49 53.03
N ILE A 1114 -13.52 2.30 53.72
CA ILE A 1114 -13.92 3.63 53.24
C ILE A 1114 -12.66 4.50 53.03
N SER A 1115 -11.73 4.48 53.99
CA SER A 1115 -10.51 5.29 53.93
C SER A 1115 -9.57 4.85 52.80
N VAL A 1116 -9.33 3.55 52.63
CA VAL A 1116 -8.47 3.01 51.59
C VAL A 1116 -9.09 3.21 50.20
N THR A 1117 -10.41 3.06 50.07
CA THR A 1117 -11.09 3.30 48.79
C THR A 1117 -10.89 4.73 48.33
N TRP A 1118 -11.13 5.71 49.21
CA TRP A 1118 -10.97 7.12 48.86
C TRP A 1118 -9.51 7.57 48.75
N LEU A 1119 -8.56 6.86 49.38
CA LEU A 1119 -7.13 7.06 49.13
C LEU A 1119 -6.79 6.75 47.67
N TRP A 1120 -7.16 5.57 47.18
CA TRP A 1120 -6.90 5.18 45.79
C TRP A 1120 -7.74 5.98 44.79
N GLY A 1121 -8.97 6.35 45.15
CA GLY A 1121 -9.80 7.25 44.36
C GLY A 1121 -9.18 8.64 44.22
N GLY A 1122 -8.68 9.21 45.31
CA GLY A 1122 -7.95 10.49 45.31
C GLY A 1122 -6.64 10.43 44.52
N LEU A 1123 -5.88 9.33 44.67
CA LEU A 1123 -4.63 9.12 43.94
C LEU A 1123 -4.87 8.96 42.44
N HIS A 1124 -5.92 8.24 42.05
CA HIS A 1124 -6.35 8.15 40.65
C HIS A 1124 -6.76 9.52 40.10
N MET A 1125 -7.52 10.32 40.86
CA MET A 1125 -7.88 11.69 40.45
C MET A 1125 -6.66 12.60 40.28
N ALA A 1126 -5.56 12.36 41.01
CA ALA A 1126 -4.34 13.16 40.93
C ALA A 1126 -3.35 12.71 39.83
N TYR A 1127 -3.22 11.40 39.59
CA TYR A 1127 -2.18 10.83 38.70
C TYR A 1127 -2.73 10.09 37.47
N ARG A 1128 -4.03 9.78 37.43
CA ARG A 1128 -4.73 9.15 36.28
C ARG A 1128 -4.11 7.83 35.78
N HIS A 1129 -3.57 7.01 36.67
CA HIS A 1129 -3.04 5.69 36.32
C HIS A 1129 -4.10 4.59 36.41
N PHE A 1130 -4.21 3.76 35.36
CA PHE A 1130 -5.21 2.68 35.28
C PHE A 1130 -5.15 1.68 36.46
N TRP A 1131 -3.96 1.29 36.91
CA TRP A 1131 -3.82 0.36 38.04
C TRP A 1131 -4.36 0.93 39.37
N MET A 1132 -4.34 2.25 39.55
CA MET A 1132 -4.94 2.91 40.73
C MET A 1132 -6.47 2.85 40.67
N LEU A 1133 -7.06 2.95 39.46
CA LEU A 1133 -8.49 2.78 39.24
C LEU A 1133 -8.91 1.34 39.56
N VAL A 1134 -8.11 0.34 39.17
CA VAL A 1134 -8.37 -1.07 39.49
C VAL A 1134 -8.43 -1.28 41.01
N LEU A 1135 -7.47 -0.72 41.77
CA LEU A 1135 -7.49 -0.80 43.23
C LEU A 1135 -8.72 -0.11 43.82
N PHE A 1136 -9.10 1.07 43.31
CA PHE A 1136 -10.35 1.73 43.71
C PHE A 1136 -11.56 0.82 43.51
N VAL A 1137 -11.71 0.19 42.33
CA VAL A 1137 -12.82 -0.71 41.99
C VAL A 1137 -12.88 -1.91 42.94
N ILE A 1138 -11.73 -2.51 43.28
CA ILE A 1138 -11.66 -3.64 44.21
C ILE A 1138 -12.14 -3.21 45.62
N PHE A 1139 -11.55 -2.16 46.19
CA PHE A 1139 -11.90 -1.73 47.55
C PHE A 1139 -13.31 -1.17 47.65
N ASN A 1140 -13.81 -0.49 46.61
CA ASN A 1140 -15.20 0.00 46.56
C ASN A 1140 -16.21 -1.16 46.56
N SER A 1141 -15.91 -2.26 45.85
CA SER A 1141 -16.75 -3.46 45.84
C SER A 1141 -16.76 -4.19 47.20
N LEU A 1142 -15.66 -4.11 47.96
CA LEU A 1142 -15.54 -4.72 49.28
C LEU A 1142 -16.23 -3.92 50.40
N GLN A 1143 -16.70 -2.68 50.14
CA GLN A 1143 -17.42 -1.87 51.13
C GLN A 1143 -18.74 -2.49 51.61
N VAL A 1144 -19.23 -3.54 50.94
CA VAL A 1144 -20.44 -4.30 51.30
C VAL A 1144 -20.05 -5.76 51.63
N PRO A 1145 -19.80 -6.11 52.90
CA PRO A 1145 -19.46 -7.49 53.27
C PRO A 1145 -20.68 -8.41 53.17
N PRO A 1146 -20.56 -9.64 52.63
CA PRO A 1146 -21.66 -10.61 52.51
C PRO A 1146 -22.23 -11.13 53.85
N ASP A 1147 -21.56 -10.86 54.98
CA ASP A 1147 -21.94 -11.41 56.29
C ASP A 1147 -23.02 -10.60 57.06
N TRP A 1148 -23.50 -9.47 56.52
CA TRP A 1148 -24.56 -8.68 57.16
C TRP A 1148 -25.93 -9.39 57.19
N GLU A 1149 -26.16 -10.35 56.27
CA GLU A 1149 -27.37 -11.18 56.23
C GLU A 1149 -27.39 -12.28 57.31
N ARG A 1150 -26.22 -12.75 57.77
CA ARG A 1150 -26.15 -13.85 58.74
C ARG A 1150 -26.47 -13.40 60.18
N ALA A 1151 -26.28 -12.11 60.49
CA ALA A 1151 -26.53 -11.54 61.81
C ALA A 1151 -28.01 -11.18 62.07
N SER A 1152 -28.81 -10.95 61.02
CA SER A 1152 -30.23 -10.58 61.15
C SER A 1152 -31.18 -11.79 61.27
N PHE A 1153 -30.78 -12.96 60.73
CA PHE A 1153 -31.65 -14.16 60.69
C PHE A 1153 -31.48 -15.16 61.86
N GLN A 1154 -30.43 -15.06 62.68
CA GLN A 1154 -30.20 -16.01 63.78
C GLN A 1154 -30.93 -15.67 65.10
N GLN A 1155 -31.69 -14.56 65.16
CA GLN A 1155 -32.32 -14.12 66.41
C GLN A 1155 -33.67 -14.82 66.72
N ALA A 1156 -34.10 -15.78 65.91
CA ALA A 1156 -35.40 -16.46 66.07
C ALA A 1156 -35.35 -17.94 66.53
N SER A 1157 -34.19 -18.58 66.67
CA SER A 1157 -34.15 -19.96 67.18
C SER A 1157 -32.97 -20.23 68.09
N GLN A 1158 -33.19 -20.20 69.41
CA GLN A 1158 -32.83 -21.28 70.34
C GLN A 1158 -33.04 -20.82 71.78
N ALA A 1159 -34.05 -21.38 72.42
CA ALA A 1159 -34.19 -21.47 73.86
C ALA A 1159 -33.83 -22.90 74.30
N SER A 1160 -33.17 -22.99 75.46
CA SER A 1160 -32.95 -24.16 76.35
C SER A 1160 -31.67 -25.03 76.17
N PRO A 1161 -31.12 -25.58 77.28
CA PRO A 1161 -29.68 -25.54 77.54
C PRO A 1161 -28.97 -26.91 77.71
N ASP A 1162 -27.63 -26.82 77.72
CA ASP A 1162 -26.64 -27.70 78.37
C ASP A 1162 -26.54 -29.18 78.02
N LEU A 1163 -25.37 -29.59 77.52
CA LEU A 1163 -24.48 -30.53 78.23
C LEU A 1163 -23.07 -30.57 77.61
N LYS A 1164 -22.04 -30.35 78.43
CA LYS A 1164 -20.61 -30.68 78.17
C LYS A 1164 -20.38 -32.15 78.59
N PRO A 1165 -19.41 -32.89 78.00
CA PRO A 1165 -18.07 -32.89 78.60
C PRO A 1165 -16.84 -33.15 77.69
N SER A 1166 -15.73 -32.56 78.14
CA SER A 1166 -14.28 -32.93 78.11
C SER A 1166 -13.55 -33.60 76.93
N PRO A 1167 -12.26 -33.26 76.70
CA PRO A 1167 -11.40 -33.81 75.64
C PRO A 1167 -10.49 -34.95 76.12
N GLN A 1168 -10.07 -35.85 75.21
CA GLN A 1168 -8.89 -36.70 75.42
C GLN A 1168 -8.04 -36.87 74.16
N ASN A 1169 -6.73 -36.93 74.43
CA ASN A 1169 -5.57 -37.04 73.56
C ASN A 1169 -5.51 -38.34 72.73
N GLY A 1170 -4.68 -38.32 71.68
CA GLY A 1170 -4.07 -39.54 71.15
C GLY A 1170 -3.47 -39.38 69.75
N ALA A 1171 -2.15 -39.24 69.68
CA ALA A 1171 -1.35 -39.34 68.46
C ALA A 1171 -1.45 -40.73 67.81
N THR A 1172 -1.08 -40.88 66.52
CA THR A 1172 -0.01 -41.77 65.98
C THR A 1172 0.00 -41.72 64.42
N PHE A 1173 1.20 -41.55 63.84
CA PHE A 1173 1.61 -41.67 62.42
C PHE A 1173 1.57 -43.15 61.90
N PRO A 1174 2.14 -43.59 60.74
CA PRO A 1174 2.56 -42.96 59.46
C PRO A 1174 2.16 -43.79 58.19
N SER A 1175 2.52 -43.34 56.97
CA SER A 1175 3.25 -44.14 55.94
C SER A 1175 3.42 -43.34 54.64
N SER A 1176 4.69 -43.07 54.25
CA SER A 1176 5.42 -43.68 53.10
C SER A 1176 4.94 -43.12 51.75
N GLY A 1177 5.70 -42.30 51.02
CA GLY A 1177 7.07 -42.49 50.52
C GLY A 1177 6.98 -42.53 48.97
N GLY A 1178 7.83 -41.95 48.14
CA GLY A 1178 9.04 -41.15 48.29
C GLY A 1178 9.53 -40.69 46.90
N TYR A 1179 10.61 -39.90 46.89
CA TYR A 1179 11.63 -39.65 45.83
C TYR A 1179 11.16 -39.23 44.42
N GLY A 1180 11.60 -38.08 43.89
CA GLY A 1180 13.00 -37.82 43.51
C GLY A 1180 13.36 -36.33 43.36
N GLN A 1181 14.63 -36.11 43.02
CA GLN A 1181 15.50 -35.04 43.51
C GLN A 1181 16.10 -34.21 42.35
N GLY A 1182 16.29 -32.89 42.52
CA GLY A 1182 17.33 -32.11 41.83
C GLY A 1182 16.96 -30.73 41.26
N SER A 1183 17.32 -29.67 42.00
CA SER A 1183 18.03 -28.41 41.60
C SER A 1183 18.44 -28.23 40.12
N LEU A 1184 18.49 -27.04 39.47
CA LEU A 1184 18.65 -25.63 39.87
C LEU A 1184 18.32 -24.69 38.66
N ILE A 1185 17.72 -23.54 38.98
CA ILE A 1185 17.88 -22.16 38.42
C ILE A 1185 17.28 -21.76 37.05
N ALA A 1186 16.47 -20.68 37.18
CA ALA A 1186 16.18 -19.52 36.32
C ALA A 1186 14.99 -19.54 35.36
N ASP A 1187 14.18 -18.48 35.56
CA ASP A 1187 13.24 -17.78 34.67
C ASP A 1187 11.93 -18.48 34.28
N GLU A 1188 10.81 -18.00 34.85
CA GLU A 1188 9.74 -17.32 34.10
C GLU A 1188 8.61 -16.90 35.06
N GLU A 1189 8.42 -15.59 35.20
CA GLU A 1189 7.33 -14.94 35.93
C GLU A 1189 6.42 -14.27 34.90
N SER A 1190 5.42 -14.98 34.37
CA SER A 1190 4.26 -14.38 33.68
C SER A 1190 3.21 -15.43 33.27
N GLN A 1191 2.55 -16.10 34.22
CA GLN A 1191 1.38 -16.93 33.86
C GLN A 1191 0.42 -17.18 35.02
N GLU A 1192 -0.04 -16.11 35.67
CA GLU A 1192 -1.10 -16.22 36.68
C GLU A 1192 -2.07 -15.01 36.71
N PHE A 1193 -2.22 -14.32 35.57
CA PHE A 1193 -3.17 -13.20 35.44
C PHE A 1193 -4.33 -13.45 34.45
N ASP A 1194 -4.26 -14.50 33.63
CA ASP A 1194 -5.28 -14.80 32.61
C ASP A 1194 -6.43 -15.70 33.10
N ASP A 1195 -6.25 -16.45 34.20
CA ASP A 1195 -7.27 -17.39 34.68
C ASP A 1195 -8.38 -16.75 35.54
N LEU A 1196 -8.20 -15.50 36.00
CA LEU A 1196 -9.24 -14.78 36.75
C LEU A 1196 -10.24 -14.05 35.84
N ILE A 1197 -9.86 -13.76 34.59
CA ILE A 1197 -10.72 -13.09 33.59
C ILE A 1197 -11.56 -14.13 32.81
N PHE A 1198 -11.13 -15.39 32.73
CA PHE A 1198 -11.86 -16.45 32.03
C PHE A 1198 -13.17 -16.86 32.74
N ALA A 1199 -13.25 -16.73 34.07
CA ALA A 1199 -14.44 -17.12 34.84
C ALA A 1199 -15.62 -16.13 34.76
N LEU A 1200 -15.42 -14.91 34.22
CA LEU A 1200 -16.47 -13.89 34.11
C LEU A 1200 -16.97 -13.65 32.67
N LYS A 1201 -16.42 -14.35 31.66
CA LYS A 1201 -16.76 -14.14 30.24
C LYS A 1201 -17.58 -15.26 29.58
N THR A 1202 -17.94 -16.33 30.30
CA THR A 1202 -18.81 -17.39 29.77
C THR A 1202 -20.28 -17.15 30.12
N GLY A 1203 -20.88 -16.15 29.48
CA GLY A 1203 -22.33 -16.09 29.28
C GLY A 1203 -22.72 -16.97 28.11
N ALA A 1204 -22.95 -18.26 28.36
CA ALA A 1204 -23.47 -19.17 27.35
C ALA A 1204 -25.01 -19.08 27.32
N GLY A 1205 -25.54 -18.57 26.21
CA GLY A 1205 -26.97 -18.57 25.91
C GLY A 1205 -27.51 -19.99 25.80
N LEU A 1206 -28.70 -20.20 26.37
CA LEU A 1206 -29.47 -21.43 26.20
C LEU A 1206 -30.70 -21.13 25.33
N SER A 1207 -30.68 -21.76 24.18
CA SER A 1207 -31.69 -21.79 23.12
C SER A 1207 -33.01 -22.39 23.56
N VAL A 1208 -34.11 -21.80 23.09
CA VAL A 1208 -35.45 -22.38 23.08
C VAL A 1208 -35.56 -23.35 21.90
N SER A 1209 -35.94 -24.61 22.17
CA SER A 1209 -36.54 -25.51 21.18
C SER A 1209 -37.39 -26.58 21.88
N ASP A 1210 -38.65 -26.66 21.47
CA ASP A 1210 -39.68 -27.61 21.87
C ASP A 1210 -39.31 -29.06 21.52
N ASN A 1211 -39.69 -30.05 22.37
CA ASN A 1211 -40.83 -30.95 22.13
C ASN A 1211 -40.91 -32.13 23.15
N GLU A 1212 -42.13 -32.38 23.62
CA GLU A 1212 -42.76 -33.63 24.12
C GLU A 1212 -42.04 -34.62 25.06
N SER A 1213 -42.61 -34.86 26.25
CA SER A 1213 -43.57 -35.97 26.48
C SER A 1213 -43.81 -36.32 27.97
N GLY A 1214 -45.07 -36.56 28.34
CA GLY A 1214 -45.44 -37.65 29.25
C GLY A 1214 -45.89 -37.35 30.69
N GLN A 1215 -47.21 -37.24 30.88
CA GLN A 1215 -48.07 -37.81 31.97
C GLN A 1215 -47.65 -37.58 33.45
N GLY A 1216 -48.47 -37.07 34.38
CA GLY A 1216 -49.93 -36.97 34.49
C GLY A 1216 -50.35 -37.54 35.87
N SER A 1217 -51.04 -36.78 36.72
CA SER A 1217 -52.17 -37.25 37.56
C SER A 1217 -52.73 -36.13 38.45
N GLN A 1218 -54.03 -36.27 38.72
CA GLN A 1218 -55.01 -35.35 39.30
C GLN A 1218 -54.95 -35.19 40.84
N GLU A 1219 -55.88 -34.31 41.29
CA GLU A 1219 -56.53 -34.15 42.62
C GLU A 1219 -55.97 -33.00 43.45
N GLY A 1220 -56.74 -32.06 44.00
CA GLY A 1220 -58.17 -31.82 44.12
C GLY A 1220 -58.33 -30.70 45.17
N GLY A 1221 -59.33 -29.81 45.02
CA GLY A 1221 -59.63 -28.74 46.01
C GLY A 1221 -60.05 -29.31 47.38
N THR A 1222 -60.23 -28.55 48.46
CA THR A 1222 -60.94 -27.27 48.62
C THR A 1222 -60.90 -26.80 50.10
N LEU A 1223 -61.27 -25.52 50.31
CA LEU A 1223 -62.00 -24.96 51.48
C LEU A 1223 -61.28 -24.81 52.85
N THR A 1224 -61.12 -23.57 53.31
CA THR A 1224 -62.16 -22.86 54.09
C THR A 1224 -61.78 -21.39 54.36
N ASP A 1225 -62.79 -20.55 54.22
CA ASP A 1225 -62.88 -19.14 54.57
C ASP A 1225 -63.21 -18.99 56.06
N SER A 1226 -62.88 -17.84 56.68
CA SER A 1226 -63.65 -17.16 57.77
C SER A 1226 -62.78 -16.24 58.64
N GLN A 1227 -63.11 -14.94 58.58
CA GLN A 1227 -62.82 -13.91 59.58
C GLN A 1227 -63.49 -14.19 60.95
N ILE A 1228 -63.16 -13.34 61.95
CA ILE A 1228 -63.88 -12.95 63.20
C ILE A 1228 -62.99 -13.20 64.44
N VAL A 1229 -62.78 -12.34 65.45
CA VAL A 1229 -63.17 -10.97 65.87
C VAL A 1229 -62.37 -10.69 67.17
N GLU A 1230 -62.04 -9.41 67.45
CA GLU A 1230 -61.84 -8.72 68.75
C GLU A 1230 -61.05 -9.38 69.93
N LEU A 1231 -60.35 -8.68 70.83
CA LEU A 1231 -60.81 -7.55 71.65
C LEU A 1231 -59.64 -6.92 72.45
N ARG A 1232 -59.77 -5.61 72.69
CA ARG A 1232 -59.01 -4.78 73.66
C ARG A 1232 -58.89 -5.38 75.07
N ARG A 1233 -57.79 -5.06 75.79
CA ARG A 1233 -57.80 -4.29 77.06
C ARG A 1233 -56.40 -3.93 77.58
N ILE A 1234 -56.23 -2.65 77.88
CA ILE A 1234 -55.26 -1.99 78.79
C ILE A 1234 -55.95 -1.98 80.19
N PRO A 1235 -55.31 -2.15 81.39
CA PRO A 1235 -54.37 -1.15 81.99
C PRO A 1235 -53.35 -1.60 83.08
N ILE A 1236 -52.35 -0.70 83.31
CA ILE A 1236 -51.74 -0.18 84.57
C ILE A 1236 -51.33 -1.17 85.70
N ALA A 1237 -50.05 -1.12 86.13
CA ALA A 1237 -49.66 -0.88 87.53
C ALA A 1237 -48.12 -0.83 87.71
N ASP A 1238 -47.69 0.19 88.46
CA ASP A 1238 -46.36 0.42 89.03
C ASP A 1238 -45.83 -0.76 89.86
N THR A 1239 -44.51 -0.86 90.04
CA THR A 1239 -43.89 -0.68 91.37
C THR A 1239 -42.36 -0.61 91.30
N HIS A 1240 -41.84 0.32 92.08
CA HIS A 1240 -40.45 0.73 92.28
C HIS A 1240 -39.48 -0.40 92.69
N LEU A 1241 -38.29 -0.40 92.09
CA LEU A 1241 -36.99 -0.18 92.78
C LEU A 1241 -35.85 -0.03 91.78
#